data_AF-A0A1M5ZST1-F1
#
_entry.id   AF-A0A1M5ZST1-F1
#
_cell.length_a   1.000
_cell.length_b   1.000
_cell.length_c   1.000
_cell.angle_alpha   90.00
_cell.angle_beta   90.00
_cell.angle_gamma   90.00
#
_symmetry.space_group_name_H-M   'P 1'
#
loop_
_entity.id
_entity.type
_entity.pdbx_description
1 polymer ?
#
loop_
_entity_poly.entity_id
_entity_poly.type
_entity_poly.pdbx_seq_one_letter_code
_entity_poly.pdbx_strand_id
1 'polypeptide(L)'
;MGEKEYLVSVITPFHNTKIEFFKRGYDSLKRQTLGFKNIEWVVVVHNSDDSYADAVRKLTKEDDNVKIYILNNDKRTPSSPRNYALTKAQGKYIAFLDSDDFFTDDGLKEVVEGMEETEADIASFRAETLPEDETVIQAIDTRARFDQTVHMLEFKKGDEKLNDLIYAGGLTIWSKLIRRDFLSKYNIGFSLDMKYGEDVCFSMECLGKAKKIIILPQTIVYVYFMNHGSLAQDMNHTPESLLKLASDFANIFDVTAKGGFKLEKLAWPVLGYLAEMMAITPGLDDEFRKRIYDLMHKYFGILGPLEPDAKFFNAQMAEHFMKRARMIILGEEDNDEMAKSSLLPILLANADTEYGQRYGFGSIHKVVDYQKKVPLSDYSMYRPLIKLMTRIGESNLICKEKVVAYSSKLCPDGGEFLVPQTAPFVSVYQNVLIEELKAARYSTFLAIESAGESGTIRFNDGALLHSVADTVLAGIRKSDIYNSHARSTENKYGTITAPESVLFKNPGEDLRYAKLLFALADPDVSQIIVPFTVNILDMVRFLKCMWEMLVEDIASGRVSEVSGLAEGRRKELSKLLKPSKRRAKELRTIFEQGFENVLPKIWKNLDLIISAGSGENAVYSRQIMKYIGSVPLDYGYLGIAEGIIGKVSAPGENTYIIMEKDSFLEFLPEDSDKDKTFIASELEISKHYEVIISNMAGLYRYRSGIIVEATKIQDGQTYVRYCYDRKDVVTVSGVSINTLSLRQAGKKIDEEAGMITYDYCLFANDKKNCFELFLKPEKEGNYSAKLVQEIAEKELSKVIPSYGRARKAGKIDKIRIHFLPSADADIVKGKAPKPIRIIHASSDEKLFKTYRLYEV
;
A
#
# COMPACT_ATOMS: atom_id res chain seq x y z
N MET A 1 39.37 2.19 54.21
CA MET A 1 39.36 2.74 52.85
C MET A 1 37.97 3.30 52.66
N GLY A 2 37.83 4.62 52.49
CA GLY A 2 36.50 5.23 52.28
C GLY A 2 35.86 4.66 51.02
N GLU A 3 34.58 4.29 51.10
CA GLU A 3 33.81 3.88 49.93
C GLU A 3 33.89 5.00 48.88
N LYS A 4 34.28 4.66 47.65
CA LYS A 4 34.34 5.61 46.56
C LYS A 4 32.89 5.91 46.15
N GLU A 5 32.41 7.10 46.49
CA GLU A 5 31.02 7.49 46.24
C GLU A 5 30.85 7.94 44.79
N TYR A 6 30.18 7.09 43.98
CA TYR A 6 29.82 7.43 42.60
C TYR A 6 28.57 8.32 42.58
N LEU A 7 28.46 9.23 41.61
CA LEU A 7 27.24 10.04 41.44
C LEU A 7 26.14 9.22 40.77
N VAL A 8 26.49 8.44 39.74
CA VAL A 8 25.52 7.65 38.96
C VAL A 8 26.02 6.21 38.84
N SER A 9 25.15 5.25 39.12
CA SER A 9 25.31 3.85 38.68
C SER A 9 24.47 3.63 37.42
N VAL A 10 25.14 3.29 36.32
CA VAL A 10 24.50 2.86 35.08
C VAL A 10 24.37 1.35 35.11
N ILE A 11 23.15 0.82 34.98
CA ILE A 11 22.85 -0.60 34.98
C ILE A 11 22.64 -1.08 33.54
N THR A 12 23.39 -2.11 33.13
CA THR A 12 23.28 -2.72 31.81
C THR A 12 23.10 -4.23 31.91
N PRO A 13 21.90 -4.76 31.58
CA PRO A 13 21.75 -6.19 31.33
C PRO A 13 22.43 -6.54 30.00
N PHE A 14 23.21 -7.62 29.96
CA PHE A 14 23.90 -8.06 28.76
C PHE A 14 23.49 -9.50 28.43
N HIS A 15 22.96 -9.73 27.23
CA HIS A 15 22.60 -11.08 26.75
C HIS A 15 22.99 -11.26 25.29
N ASN A 16 24.10 -11.95 25.02
CA ASN A 16 24.58 -12.26 23.67
C ASN A 16 24.64 -11.06 22.70
N THR A 17 24.88 -9.86 23.22
CA THR A 17 24.93 -8.62 22.44
C THR A 17 26.22 -8.55 21.65
N LYS A 18 26.15 -8.11 20.38
CA LYS A 18 27.37 -7.90 19.58
C LYS A 18 28.33 -6.96 20.30
N ILE A 19 29.59 -7.36 20.41
CA ILE A 19 30.62 -6.61 21.15
C ILE A 19 30.83 -5.20 20.60
N GLU A 20 30.61 -4.99 19.30
CA GLU A 20 30.69 -3.66 18.67
C GLU A 20 29.63 -2.68 19.21
N PHE A 21 28.40 -3.16 19.44
CA PHE A 21 27.32 -2.33 19.99
C PHE A 21 27.57 -2.03 21.47
N PHE A 22 27.99 -3.04 22.23
CA PHE A 22 28.38 -2.85 23.64
C PHE A 22 29.56 -1.89 23.79
N LYS A 23 30.54 -1.95 22.88
CA LYS A 23 31.66 -1.01 22.85
C LYS A 23 31.20 0.43 22.61
N ARG A 24 30.19 0.65 21.76
CA ARG A 24 29.64 2.00 21.54
C ARG A 24 29.02 2.57 22.83
N GLY A 25 28.25 1.75 23.56
CA GLY A 25 27.73 2.12 24.87
C GLY A 25 28.86 2.48 25.86
N TYR A 26 29.89 1.64 25.94
CA TYR A 26 31.07 1.90 26.75
C TYR A 26 31.78 3.21 26.38
N ASP A 27 32.06 3.43 25.10
CA ASP A 27 32.73 4.65 24.61
C ASP A 27 31.89 5.90 24.95
N SER A 28 30.55 5.81 24.90
CA SER A 28 29.67 6.92 25.27
C SER A 28 29.74 7.28 26.76
N LEU A 29 29.89 6.28 27.64
CA LEU A 29 30.09 6.52 29.07
C LEU A 29 31.45 7.16 29.35
N LYS A 30 32.49 6.79 28.60
CA LYS A 30 33.83 7.41 28.72
C LYS A 30 33.85 8.87 28.28
N ARG A 31 33.03 9.24 27.31
CA ARG A 31 32.92 10.63 26.81
C ARG A 31 32.06 11.53 27.68
N GLN A 32 31.36 11.01 28.69
CA GLN A 32 30.48 11.81 29.52
C GLN A 32 31.19 13.01 30.14
N THR A 33 30.62 14.20 29.95
CA THR A 33 31.13 15.44 30.54
C THR A 33 30.96 15.49 32.06
N LEU A 34 30.08 14.64 32.63
CA LEU A 34 30.01 14.35 34.07
C LEU A 34 31.34 13.78 34.62
N GLY A 35 32.17 13.23 33.74
CA GLY A 35 33.44 12.58 34.05
C GLY A 35 33.25 11.11 34.39
N PHE A 36 33.89 10.23 33.61
CA PHE A 36 33.71 8.78 33.73
C PHE A 36 34.03 8.23 35.13
N LYS A 37 34.95 8.85 35.88
CA LYS A 37 35.28 8.46 37.26
C LYS A 37 34.12 8.61 38.26
N ASN A 38 33.13 9.45 37.95
CA ASN A 38 31.92 9.67 38.75
C ASN A 38 30.79 8.70 38.40
N ILE A 39 31.00 7.85 37.39
CA ILE A 39 30.03 6.88 36.89
C ILE A 39 30.50 5.48 37.26
N GLU A 40 29.66 4.74 37.98
CA GLU A 40 29.80 3.29 38.13
C GLU A 40 29.03 2.61 36.99
N TRP A 41 29.66 1.73 36.23
CA TRP A 41 28.95 0.95 35.21
C TRP A 41 28.81 -0.50 35.64
N VAL A 42 27.59 -0.89 36.01
CA VAL A 42 27.25 -2.23 36.49
C VAL A 42 26.70 -3.05 35.33
N VAL A 43 27.51 -3.97 34.82
CA VAL A 43 27.18 -4.85 33.69
C VAL A 43 26.91 -6.25 34.22
N VAL A 44 25.72 -6.77 33.94
CA VAL A 44 25.35 -8.15 34.33
C VAL A 44 25.21 -9.00 33.08
N VAL A 45 26.21 -9.83 32.82
CA VAL A 45 26.21 -10.83 31.76
C VAL A 45 25.27 -11.96 32.17
N HIS A 46 24.14 -12.07 31.47
CA HIS A 46 23.03 -12.93 31.84
C HIS A 46 22.77 -13.99 30.78
N ASN A 47 22.82 -15.27 31.18
CA ASN A 47 22.52 -16.41 30.32
C ASN A 47 23.20 -16.34 28.93
N SER A 48 24.42 -15.80 28.88
CA SER A 48 25.19 -15.59 27.63
C SER A 48 26.21 -16.70 27.44
N ASP A 49 26.70 -16.87 26.21
CA ASP A 49 27.82 -17.77 25.95
C ASP A 49 29.08 -17.30 26.70
N ASP A 50 29.88 -18.25 27.20
CA ASP A 50 31.06 -17.97 28.03
C ASP A 50 32.04 -16.98 27.36
N SER A 51 32.14 -17.02 26.03
CA SER A 51 33.02 -16.14 25.25
C SER A 51 32.68 -14.64 25.39
N TYR A 52 31.42 -14.29 25.68
CA TYR A 52 31.02 -12.89 25.86
C TYR A 52 31.52 -12.30 27.18
N ALA A 53 31.55 -13.08 28.26
CA ALA A 53 32.05 -12.61 29.54
C ALA A 53 33.54 -12.21 29.45
N ASP A 54 34.34 -13.03 28.76
CA ASP A 54 35.75 -12.75 28.51
C ASP A 54 35.94 -11.53 27.61
N ALA A 55 35.13 -11.39 26.56
CA ALA A 55 35.18 -10.25 25.66
C ALA A 55 34.86 -8.93 26.38
N VAL A 56 33.80 -8.92 27.20
CA VAL A 56 33.40 -7.75 27.99
C VAL A 56 34.49 -7.39 29.01
N ARG A 57 35.04 -8.38 29.74
CA ARG A 57 36.16 -8.17 30.68
C ARG A 57 37.41 -7.61 29.99
N LYS A 58 37.76 -8.15 28.83
CA LYS A 58 38.93 -7.71 28.06
C LYS A 58 38.77 -6.27 27.57
N LEU A 59 37.56 -5.90 27.14
CA LEU A 59 37.25 -4.56 26.63
C LEU A 59 37.38 -3.49 27.72
N THR A 60 36.97 -3.79 28.95
CA THR A 60 36.86 -2.80 30.05
C THR A 60 37.95 -2.94 31.12
N LYS A 61 38.96 -3.78 30.89
CA LYS A 61 40.00 -4.17 31.86
C LYS A 61 40.76 -3.01 32.53
N GLU A 62 40.79 -1.83 31.90
CA GLU A 62 41.58 -0.67 32.34
C GLU A 62 40.79 0.27 33.24
N ASP A 63 39.48 0.05 33.40
CA ASP A 63 38.56 0.96 34.06
C ASP A 63 37.90 0.31 35.29
N ASP A 64 38.45 0.59 36.48
CA ASP A 64 38.01 0.02 37.76
C ASP A 64 36.56 0.37 38.15
N ASN A 65 35.97 1.39 37.53
CA ASN A 65 34.59 1.80 37.74
C ASN A 65 33.58 0.96 36.93
N VAL A 66 34.05 0.06 36.06
CA VAL A 66 33.20 -0.92 35.37
C VAL A 66 33.16 -2.22 36.17
N LYS A 67 31.98 -2.58 36.67
CA LYS A 67 31.73 -3.78 37.49
C LYS A 67 30.99 -4.82 36.69
N ILE A 68 31.66 -5.93 36.38
CA ILE A 68 31.09 -7.03 35.61
C ILE A 68 30.70 -8.18 36.53
N TYR A 69 29.44 -8.59 36.45
CA TYR A 69 28.89 -9.74 37.14
C TYR A 69 28.35 -10.75 36.14
N ILE A 70 28.47 -12.03 36.48
CA ILE A 70 27.88 -13.13 35.69
C ILE A 70 26.71 -13.67 36.50
N LEU A 71 25.55 -13.74 35.85
CA LEU A 71 24.33 -14.28 36.43
C LEU A 71 23.76 -15.31 35.46
N ASN A 72 23.64 -16.56 35.87
CA ASN A 72 22.97 -17.59 35.08
C ASN A 72 21.83 -18.18 35.89
N ASN A 73 20.61 -18.16 35.34
CA ASN A 73 19.41 -18.66 35.99
C ASN A 73 18.31 -19.01 34.96
N ASP A 74 17.21 -19.59 35.44
CA ASP A 74 16.07 -20.01 34.63
C ASP A 74 15.22 -18.84 34.10
N LYS A 75 15.42 -17.63 34.64
CA LYS A 75 14.74 -16.42 34.19
C LYS A 75 15.38 -15.93 32.89
N ARG A 76 14.58 -15.79 31.83
CA ARG A 76 15.02 -15.31 30.50
C ARG A 76 14.51 -13.91 30.17
N THR A 77 14.36 -13.05 31.18
CA THR A 77 13.90 -11.67 31.03
C THR A 77 14.95 -10.68 31.57
N PRO A 78 14.97 -9.43 31.09
CA PRO A 78 15.86 -8.39 31.60
C PRO A 78 15.64 -8.05 33.09
N SER A 79 14.49 -8.39 33.67
CA SER A 79 14.18 -8.14 35.10
C SER A 79 15.22 -8.71 36.05
N SER A 80 15.64 -9.96 35.83
CA SER A 80 16.55 -10.66 36.73
C SER A 80 17.94 -10.01 36.83
N PRO A 81 18.65 -9.76 35.72
CA PRO A 81 19.93 -9.05 35.78
C PRO A 81 19.80 -7.61 36.27
N ARG A 82 18.73 -6.89 35.91
CA ARG A 82 18.49 -5.52 36.42
C ARG A 82 18.31 -5.50 37.94
N ASN A 83 17.52 -6.42 38.50
CA ASN A 83 17.37 -6.56 39.95
C ASN A 83 18.68 -6.93 40.65
N TYR A 84 19.44 -7.88 40.07
CA TYR A 84 20.74 -8.24 40.62
C TYR A 84 21.69 -7.04 40.65
N ALA A 85 21.75 -6.27 39.56
CA ALA A 85 22.54 -5.04 39.46
C ALA A 85 22.13 -3.98 40.48
N LEU A 86 20.82 -3.79 40.73
CA LEU A 86 20.32 -2.86 41.74
C LEU A 86 20.88 -3.15 43.15
N THR A 87 21.10 -4.43 43.49
CA THR A 87 21.72 -4.81 44.78
C THR A 87 23.23 -4.50 44.86
N LYS A 88 23.87 -4.25 43.72
CA LYS A 88 25.32 -3.98 43.61
C LYS A 88 25.63 -2.49 43.43
N ALA A 89 24.70 -1.74 42.87
CA ALA A 89 24.86 -0.32 42.57
C ALA A 89 25.16 0.53 43.82
N GLN A 90 26.19 1.37 43.72
CA GLN A 90 26.68 2.22 44.82
C GLN A 90 26.37 3.70 44.61
N GLY A 91 26.10 4.11 43.37
CA GLY A 91 25.87 5.50 42.98
C GLY A 91 24.66 6.14 43.65
N LYS A 92 24.71 7.46 43.84
CA LYS A 92 23.58 8.22 44.40
C LYS A 92 22.31 8.11 43.54
N TYR A 93 22.48 8.11 42.22
CA TYR A 93 21.43 7.95 41.23
C TYR A 93 21.61 6.68 40.39
N ILE A 94 20.51 6.12 39.90
CA ILE A 94 20.46 4.94 39.04
C ILE A 94 19.96 5.33 37.65
N ALA A 95 20.72 4.97 36.62
CA ALA A 95 20.32 5.03 35.22
C ALA A 95 20.37 3.64 34.60
N PHE A 96 19.63 3.42 33.51
CA PHE A 96 19.62 2.17 32.77
C PHE A 96 20.09 2.39 31.35
N LEU A 97 20.95 1.49 30.87
CA LEU A 97 21.47 1.52 29.52
C LEU A 97 21.41 0.11 28.95
N ASP A 98 20.59 -0.11 27.92
CA ASP A 98 20.56 -1.39 27.23
C ASP A 98 21.87 -1.60 26.45
N SER A 99 22.30 -2.86 26.33
CA SER A 99 23.67 -3.20 25.91
C SER A 99 24.03 -2.84 24.46
N ASP A 100 23.03 -2.53 23.63
CA ASP A 100 23.17 -2.12 22.24
C ASP A 100 22.94 -0.61 22.03
N ASP A 101 22.60 0.12 23.08
CA ASP A 101 22.31 1.56 23.04
C ASP A 101 23.48 2.40 23.61
N PHE A 102 23.33 3.72 23.59
CA PHE A 102 24.34 4.64 24.12
C PHE A 102 23.74 5.96 24.61
N PHE A 103 24.50 6.69 25.44
CA PHE A 103 24.12 8.02 25.90
C PHE A 103 24.76 9.13 25.03
N THR A 104 24.16 10.32 25.02
CA THR A 104 24.78 11.55 24.50
C THR A 104 25.86 12.05 25.48
N ASP A 105 26.90 12.71 24.98
CA ASP A 105 28.10 13.05 25.76
C ASP A 105 27.80 13.95 26.98
N ASP A 106 26.72 14.74 26.95
CA ASP A 106 26.37 15.72 27.98
C ASP A 106 25.22 15.26 28.88
N GLY A 107 24.48 14.23 28.46
CA GLY A 107 23.15 13.94 28.95
C GLY A 107 23.09 13.56 30.43
N LEU A 108 24.01 12.73 30.95
CA LEU A 108 23.98 12.38 32.37
C LEU A 108 24.31 13.57 33.28
N LYS A 109 25.17 14.49 32.82
CA LYS A 109 25.53 15.67 33.60
C LYS A 109 24.33 16.57 33.79
N GLU A 110 23.63 16.93 32.73
CA GLU A 110 22.46 17.82 32.77
C GLU A 110 21.37 17.27 33.69
N VAL A 111 21.07 15.97 33.60
CA VAL A 111 20.02 15.36 34.42
C VAL A 111 20.43 15.25 35.89
N VAL A 112 21.70 14.95 36.19
CA VAL A 112 22.22 14.97 37.57
C VAL A 112 22.12 16.37 38.16
N GLU A 113 22.51 17.41 37.42
CA GLU A 113 22.41 18.80 37.87
C GLU A 113 20.96 19.17 38.20
N GLY A 114 19.99 18.83 37.34
CA GLY A 114 18.58 19.04 37.62
C GLY A 114 18.06 18.26 38.84
N MET A 115 18.52 17.02 39.04
CA MET A 115 18.17 16.21 40.21
C MET A 115 18.75 16.76 41.52
N GLU A 116 19.96 17.32 41.49
CA GLU A 116 20.61 17.95 42.64
C GLU A 116 19.98 19.31 42.97
N GLU A 117 19.71 20.15 41.96
CA GLU A 117 19.07 21.45 42.13
C GLU A 117 17.68 21.33 42.78
N THR A 118 16.94 20.28 42.39
CA THR A 118 15.55 20.12 42.80
C THR A 118 15.35 19.12 43.93
N GLU A 119 16.36 18.32 44.28
CA GLU A 119 16.24 17.18 45.20
C GLU A 119 15.14 16.17 44.80
N ALA A 120 14.89 16.02 43.49
CA ALA A 120 13.84 15.16 42.97
C ALA A 120 14.10 13.67 43.21
N ASP A 121 13.03 12.88 43.25
CA ASP A 121 13.10 11.42 43.39
C ASP A 121 13.42 10.76 42.04
N ILE A 122 12.93 11.35 40.94
CA ILE A 122 13.05 10.83 39.59
C ILE A 122 13.08 11.98 38.57
N ALA A 123 13.95 11.85 37.57
CA ALA A 123 13.96 12.65 36.36
C ALA A 123 13.51 11.84 35.16
N SER A 124 12.84 12.51 34.22
CA SER A 124 12.51 11.98 32.90
C SER A 124 13.07 12.88 31.81
N PHE A 125 13.75 12.31 30.83
CA PHE A 125 14.46 13.03 29.77
C PHE A 125 14.24 12.38 28.41
N ARG A 126 14.60 13.06 27.32
CA ARG A 126 14.35 12.58 25.98
C ARG A 126 15.33 11.53 25.50
N ALA A 127 14.87 10.77 24.53
CA ALA A 127 15.66 9.88 23.71
C ALA A 127 15.45 10.15 22.24
N GLU A 128 16.45 9.82 21.44
CA GLU A 128 16.37 9.81 19.99
C GLU A 128 16.58 8.39 19.46
N THR A 129 16.06 8.16 18.25
CA THR A 129 16.22 6.88 17.57
C THR A 129 17.30 7.00 16.50
N LEU A 130 18.26 6.09 16.51
CA LEU A 130 19.25 5.91 15.44
C LEU A 130 18.95 4.58 14.72
N PRO A 131 18.35 4.60 13.52
CA PRO A 131 18.10 3.38 12.77
C PRO A 131 19.40 2.82 12.14
N GLU A 132 19.50 1.49 12.04
CA GLU A 132 20.59 0.80 11.34
C GLU A 132 20.58 1.11 9.83
N ASP A 133 19.39 1.25 9.25
CA ASP A 133 19.18 1.73 7.88
C ASP A 133 17.79 2.36 7.68
N GLU A 134 17.51 2.87 6.48
CA GLU A 134 16.25 3.54 6.12
C GLU A 134 15.00 2.65 6.20
N THR A 135 15.15 1.33 6.37
CA THR A 135 14.03 0.38 6.46
C THR A 135 13.55 0.16 7.88
N VAL A 136 14.31 0.63 8.87
CA VAL A 136 13.97 0.55 10.29
C VAL A 136 13.09 1.75 10.68
N ILE A 137 11.88 1.46 11.17
CA ILE A 137 10.90 2.49 11.55
C ILE A 137 11.37 3.20 12.82
N GLN A 138 11.42 4.54 12.79
CA GLN A 138 11.83 5.34 13.94
C GLN A 138 10.77 5.35 15.05
N ALA A 139 11.19 5.14 16.30
CA ALA A 139 10.30 5.31 17.45
C ALA A 139 10.11 6.80 17.79
N ILE A 140 8.88 7.18 18.14
CA ILE A 140 8.53 8.56 18.49
C ILE A 140 8.63 8.77 20.01
N ASP A 141 9.34 9.81 20.45
CA ASP A 141 9.43 10.20 21.85
C ASP A 141 8.29 11.13 22.28
N THR A 142 7.39 10.64 23.14
CA THR A 142 6.23 11.39 23.63
C THR A 142 6.54 12.47 24.67
N ARG A 143 7.77 12.55 25.21
CA ARG A 143 8.18 13.65 26.10
C ARG A 143 8.26 15.00 25.37
N ALA A 144 8.31 15.00 24.04
CA ALA A 144 8.16 16.20 23.21
C ALA A 144 6.77 16.88 23.30
N ARG A 145 5.82 16.31 24.07
CA ARG A 145 4.55 16.93 24.50
C ARG A 145 4.77 18.14 25.40
N PHE A 146 5.72 18.04 26.32
CA PHE A 146 6.04 19.12 27.24
C PHE A 146 6.68 20.29 26.49
N ASP A 147 6.58 21.48 27.07
CA ASP A 147 7.12 22.71 26.47
C ASP A 147 8.64 22.62 26.36
N GLN A 148 9.12 22.42 25.13
CA GLN A 148 10.53 22.32 24.81
C GLN A 148 11.23 23.68 24.82
N THR A 149 10.55 24.79 25.11
CA THR A 149 11.21 26.09 25.34
C THR A 149 11.69 26.24 26.79
N VAL A 150 11.31 25.30 27.66
CA VAL A 150 11.71 25.26 29.07
C VAL A 150 12.78 24.19 29.30
N HIS A 151 13.83 24.52 30.05
CA HIS A 151 14.93 23.61 30.36
C HIS A 151 14.49 22.45 31.28
N MET A 152 13.72 22.77 32.32
CA MET A 152 13.28 21.81 33.34
C MET A 152 11.88 22.17 33.86
N LEU A 153 11.05 21.14 34.01
CA LEU A 153 9.72 21.24 34.60
C LEU A 153 9.67 20.42 35.89
N GLU A 154 9.20 21.03 36.97
CA GLU A 154 9.05 20.38 38.27
C GLU A 154 7.59 20.02 38.56
N PHE A 155 7.36 18.80 39.03
CA PHE A 155 6.05 18.29 39.38
C PHE A 155 6.06 17.67 40.77
N LYS A 156 4.93 17.77 41.45
CA LYS A 156 4.68 17.07 42.72
C LYS A 156 3.79 15.86 42.46
N LYS A 157 3.81 14.90 43.38
CA LYS A 157 2.89 13.77 43.36
C LYS A 157 1.43 14.23 43.20
N GLY A 158 0.73 13.66 42.24
CA GLY A 158 -0.68 13.96 41.96
C GLY A 158 -0.92 15.18 41.09
N ASP A 159 0.12 15.83 40.57
CA ASP A 159 -0.03 16.89 39.56
C ASP A 159 -0.69 16.32 38.30
N GLU A 160 -1.78 16.94 37.84
CA GLU A 160 -2.55 16.44 36.70
C GLU A 160 -1.72 16.40 35.41
N LYS A 161 -0.77 17.34 35.23
CA LYS A 161 0.09 17.39 34.04
C LYS A 161 1.05 16.20 33.94
N LEU A 162 1.30 15.48 35.03
CA LEU A 162 2.09 14.24 34.96
C LEU A 162 1.39 13.16 34.12
N ASN A 163 0.07 13.23 33.93
CA ASN A 163 -0.64 12.32 33.04
C ASN A 163 -0.19 12.43 31.58
N ASP A 164 0.47 13.53 31.18
CA ASP A 164 1.03 13.67 29.83
C ASP A 164 2.31 12.85 29.64
N LEU A 165 2.93 12.37 30.72
CA LEU A 165 4.03 11.40 30.67
C LEU A 165 3.53 9.96 30.47
N ILE A 166 2.25 9.69 30.76
CA ILE A 166 1.62 8.35 30.77
C ILE A 166 1.09 7.97 29.38
N TYR A 167 1.77 8.44 28.33
CA TYR A 167 1.56 7.98 26.96
C TYR A 167 2.61 6.92 26.59
N ALA A 168 2.24 5.99 25.71
CA ALA A 168 3.18 5.01 25.16
C ALA A 168 4.46 5.72 24.65
N GLY A 169 5.65 5.20 25.02
CA GLY A 169 6.97 5.79 24.71
C GLY A 169 7.57 6.69 25.80
N GLY A 170 6.76 7.25 26.73
CA GLY A 170 7.23 8.11 27.84
C GLY A 170 7.68 7.34 29.09
N LEU A 171 7.28 6.07 29.18
CA LEU A 171 7.35 5.23 30.38
C LEU A 171 8.50 4.22 30.37
N THR A 172 9.37 4.25 29.37
CA THR A 172 10.52 3.36 29.31
C THR A 172 11.55 3.71 30.38
N ILE A 173 12.21 2.70 30.93
CA ILE A 173 13.11 2.90 32.07
C ILE A 173 14.44 3.56 31.68
N TRP A 174 14.90 3.35 30.45
CA TRP A 174 16.14 3.94 29.92
C TRP A 174 16.08 5.46 29.75
N SER A 175 14.90 6.06 29.87
CA SER A 175 14.69 7.51 29.81
C SER A 175 14.57 8.17 31.19
N LYS A 176 15.09 7.51 32.24
CA LYS A 176 14.95 7.94 33.63
C LYS A 176 16.28 7.95 34.38
N LEU A 177 16.41 8.90 35.29
CA LEU A 177 17.44 8.91 36.35
C LEU A 177 16.71 8.92 37.69
N ILE A 178 17.00 7.93 38.56
CA ILE A 178 16.21 7.69 39.77
C ILE A 178 17.12 7.73 41.00
N ARG A 179 16.68 8.37 42.09
CA ARG A 179 17.44 8.39 43.34
C ARG A 179 17.49 6.99 43.97
N ARG A 180 18.68 6.49 44.30
CA ARG A 180 18.88 5.10 44.78
C ARG A 180 18.22 4.85 46.14
N ASP A 181 18.30 5.82 47.05
CA ASP A 181 17.69 5.73 48.37
C ASP A 181 16.16 5.68 48.31
N PHE A 182 15.55 6.36 47.32
CA PHE A 182 14.13 6.30 47.03
C PHE A 182 13.70 4.89 46.60
N LEU A 183 14.43 4.25 45.69
CA LEU A 183 14.17 2.86 45.29
C LEU A 183 14.26 1.92 46.49
N SER A 184 15.31 2.07 47.31
CA SER A 184 15.53 1.23 48.50
C SER A 184 14.46 1.42 49.56
N LYS A 185 14.06 2.67 49.82
CA LYS A 185 13.02 3.05 50.79
C LYS A 185 11.66 2.42 50.48
N TYR A 186 11.31 2.34 49.20
CA TYR A 186 10.03 1.80 48.76
C TYR A 186 10.11 0.34 48.28
N ASN A 187 11.30 -0.27 48.36
CA ASN A 187 11.58 -1.64 47.91
C ASN A 187 11.10 -1.89 46.47
N ILE A 188 11.41 -0.96 45.56
CA ILE A 188 10.99 -1.02 44.16
C ILE A 188 11.98 -1.89 43.36
N GLY A 189 11.46 -2.87 42.63
CA GLY A 189 12.24 -3.80 41.81
C GLY A 189 11.44 -4.26 40.59
N PHE A 190 12.12 -4.82 39.58
CA PHE A 190 11.47 -5.35 38.39
C PHE A 190 10.74 -6.66 38.72
N SER A 191 9.52 -6.82 38.20
CA SER A 191 8.79 -8.08 38.37
C SER A 191 9.50 -9.23 37.62
N LEU A 192 9.79 -10.31 38.35
CA LEU A 192 10.37 -11.54 37.76
C LEU A 192 9.33 -12.43 37.08
N ASP A 193 8.05 -12.11 37.27
CA ASP A 193 6.93 -12.88 36.69
C ASP A 193 6.45 -12.27 35.39
N MET A 194 6.81 -11.02 35.08
CA MET A 194 6.47 -10.35 33.82
C MET A 194 7.46 -10.72 32.72
N LYS A 195 6.93 -10.90 31.50
CA LYS A 195 7.71 -11.11 30.28
C LYS A 195 7.67 -9.88 29.37
N TYR A 196 6.60 -9.11 29.42
CA TYR A 196 6.40 -7.93 28.57
C TYR A 196 6.15 -6.67 29.41
N GLY A 197 6.78 -5.55 29.06
CA GLY A 197 6.54 -4.24 29.70
C GLY A 197 6.94 -4.17 31.17
N GLU A 198 7.91 -4.99 31.60
CA GLU A 198 8.43 -4.96 32.97
C GLU A 198 9.05 -3.61 33.34
N ASP A 199 9.62 -2.93 32.34
CA ASP A 199 10.26 -1.63 32.44
C ASP A 199 9.23 -0.49 32.59
N VAL A 200 8.13 -0.57 31.85
CA VAL A 200 6.97 0.32 32.00
C VAL A 200 6.35 0.14 33.38
N CYS A 201 6.16 -1.11 33.82
CA CYS A 201 5.61 -1.41 35.14
C CYS A 201 6.48 -0.82 36.26
N PHE A 202 7.80 -1.04 36.20
CA PHE A 202 8.77 -0.46 37.14
C PHE A 202 8.72 1.07 37.15
N SER A 203 8.68 1.69 35.96
CA SER A 203 8.62 3.16 35.83
C SER A 203 7.34 3.73 36.41
N MET A 204 6.20 3.07 36.18
CA MET A 204 4.90 3.45 36.77
C MET A 204 4.90 3.33 38.29
N GLU A 205 5.52 2.29 38.84
CA GLU A 205 5.66 2.15 40.29
C GLU A 205 6.52 3.28 40.89
N CYS A 206 7.62 3.65 40.22
CA CYS A 206 8.45 4.78 40.61
C CYS A 206 7.66 6.09 40.58
N LEU A 207 7.01 6.41 39.46
CA LEU A 207 6.24 7.65 39.28
C LEU A 207 5.09 7.77 40.29
N GLY A 208 4.38 6.66 40.59
CA GLY A 208 3.29 6.66 41.56
C GLY A 208 3.72 6.87 43.02
N LYS A 209 4.99 6.58 43.35
CA LYS A 209 5.54 6.75 44.70
C LYS A 209 6.39 8.01 44.87
N ALA A 210 6.96 8.54 43.78
CA ALA A 210 7.76 9.76 43.78
C ALA A 210 6.97 10.95 44.32
N LYS A 211 7.59 11.74 45.21
CA LYS A 211 7.02 12.98 45.74
C LYS A 211 7.35 14.16 44.85
N LYS A 212 8.54 14.17 44.26
CA LYS A 212 9.03 15.21 43.37
C LYS A 212 9.61 14.59 42.10
N ILE A 213 9.13 15.04 40.96
CA ILE A 213 9.46 14.53 39.63
C ILE A 213 9.92 15.72 38.80
N ILE A 214 11.00 15.56 38.04
CA ILE A 214 11.41 16.54 37.04
C ILE A 214 11.33 15.96 35.64
N ILE A 215 11.01 16.81 34.67
CA ILE A 215 11.04 16.50 33.24
C ILE A 215 11.97 17.50 32.57
N LEU A 216 12.93 16.99 31.80
CA LEU A 216 13.85 17.79 30.97
C LEU A 216 13.42 17.60 29.50
N PRO A 217 12.53 18.46 28.96
CA PRO A 217 11.97 18.26 27.63
C PRO A 217 12.90 18.69 26.49
N GLN A 218 13.99 19.43 26.79
CA GLN A 218 15.04 19.79 25.83
C GLN A 218 16.18 18.77 25.78
N THR A 219 16.46 18.12 26.91
CA THR A 219 17.65 17.28 27.08
C THR A 219 17.43 15.89 26.48
N ILE A 220 18.21 15.58 25.45
CA ILE A 220 18.31 14.24 24.86
C ILE A 220 19.49 13.54 25.51
N VAL A 221 19.24 12.45 26.25
CA VAL A 221 20.29 11.69 26.95
C VAL A 221 20.51 10.34 26.31
N TYR A 222 19.45 9.69 25.85
CA TYR A 222 19.50 8.31 25.38
C TYR A 222 19.40 8.23 23.86
N VAL A 223 20.19 7.38 23.22
CA VAL A 223 20.06 7.08 21.80
C VAL A 223 19.73 5.61 21.64
N TYR A 224 18.51 5.35 21.21
CA TYR A 224 18.00 4.01 20.93
C TYR A 224 18.45 3.58 19.53
N PHE A 225 19.36 2.62 19.47
CA PHE A 225 19.87 2.09 18.21
C PHE A 225 19.01 0.92 17.71
N MET A 226 18.13 1.22 16.76
CA MET A 226 17.23 0.20 16.21
C MET A 226 17.91 -0.55 15.08
N ASN A 227 18.01 -1.87 15.23
CA ASN A 227 18.61 -2.78 14.26
C ASN A 227 17.62 -3.88 13.85
N HIS A 228 17.93 -4.64 12.81
CA HIS A 228 17.06 -5.72 12.30
C HIS A 228 16.78 -6.85 13.31
N GLY A 229 17.57 -6.95 14.38
CA GLY A 229 17.40 -7.93 15.45
C GLY A 229 16.60 -7.43 16.66
N SER A 230 16.09 -6.19 16.63
CA SER A 230 15.37 -5.61 17.78
C SER A 230 14.07 -6.35 18.08
N LEU A 231 13.91 -6.81 19.32
CA LEU A 231 12.72 -7.52 19.81
C LEU A 231 11.41 -6.73 19.65
N ALA A 232 11.49 -5.40 19.60
CA ALA A 232 10.34 -4.52 19.36
C ALA A 232 9.70 -4.69 17.97
N GLN A 233 10.34 -5.44 17.06
CA GLN A 233 9.86 -5.67 15.68
C GLN A 233 9.25 -7.07 15.47
N ASP A 234 9.24 -7.94 16.48
CA ASP A 234 8.65 -9.29 16.36
C ASP A 234 7.13 -9.25 16.56
N MET A 235 6.40 -9.49 15.47
CA MET A 235 4.94 -9.45 15.41
C MET A 235 4.29 -10.83 15.56
N ASN A 236 5.08 -11.90 15.72
CA ASN A 236 4.57 -13.26 15.78
C ASN A 236 4.29 -13.70 17.23
N HIS A 237 3.02 -13.82 17.59
CA HIS A 237 2.62 -14.31 18.91
C HIS A 237 1.93 -15.67 18.82
N THR A 238 2.28 -16.59 19.72
CA THR A 238 1.46 -17.78 20.01
C THR A 238 0.30 -17.42 20.95
N PRO A 239 -0.77 -18.22 21.02
CA PRO A 239 -1.86 -18.00 21.97
C PRO A 239 -1.37 -17.83 23.42
N GLU A 240 -0.43 -18.66 23.88
CA GLU A 240 0.13 -18.57 25.24
C GLU A 240 0.87 -17.25 25.46
N SER A 241 1.63 -16.80 24.46
CA SER A 241 2.36 -15.53 24.54
C SER A 241 1.41 -14.31 24.54
N LEU A 242 0.30 -14.36 23.79
CA LEU A 242 -0.74 -13.32 23.82
C LEU A 242 -1.46 -13.25 25.15
N LEU A 243 -1.79 -14.40 25.74
CA LEU A 243 -2.42 -14.41 27.05
C LEU A 243 -1.49 -13.86 28.12
N LYS A 244 -0.19 -14.20 28.01
CA LYS A 244 0.83 -13.65 28.91
C LYS A 244 0.96 -12.13 28.73
N LEU A 245 0.98 -11.66 27.49
CA LEU A 245 0.99 -10.23 27.16
C LEU A 245 -0.21 -9.50 27.77
N ALA A 246 -1.42 -10.03 27.60
CA ALA A 246 -2.64 -9.46 28.19
C ALA A 246 -2.57 -9.43 29.73
N SER A 247 -2.10 -10.50 30.36
CA SER A 247 -1.92 -10.55 31.81
C SER A 247 -0.89 -9.54 32.31
N ASP A 248 0.20 -9.34 31.58
CA ASP A 248 1.25 -8.37 31.94
C ASP A 248 0.74 -6.92 31.77
N PHE A 249 -0.04 -6.64 30.71
CA PHE A 249 -0.72 -5.36 30.54
C PHE A 249 -1.75 -5.08 31.64
N ALA A 250 -2.51 -6.09 32.08
CA ALA A 250 -3.39 -5.94 33.24
C ALA A 250 -2.61 -5.50 34.49
N ASN A 251 -1.43 -6.07 34.74
CA ASN A 251 -0.59 -5.65 35.87
C ASN A 251 -0.16 -4.18 35.73
N ILE A 252 0.24 -3.74 34.54
CA ILE A 252 0.61 -2.35 34.27
C ILE A 252 -0.57 -1.41 34.52
N PHE A 253 -1.78 -1.77 34.08
CA PHE A 253 -2.99 -0.99 34.32
C PHE A 253 -3.30 -0.90 35.82
N ASP A 254 -3.23 -2.02 36.55
CA ASP A 254 -3.47 -2.03 38.00
C ASP A 254 -2.44 -1.16 38.76
N VAL A 255 -1.16 -1.19 38.36
CA VAL A 255 -0.11 -0.31 38.94
C VAL A 255 -0.35 1.16 38.61
N THR A 256 -0.72 1.45 37.36
CA THR A 256 -1.03 2.81 36.89
C THR A 256 -2.20 3.42 37.66
N ALA A 257 -3.27 2.65 37.81
CA ALA A 257 -4.47 3.05 38.56
C ALA A 257 -4.15 3.33 40.03
N LYS A 258 -3.40 2.42 40.69
CA LYS A 258 -2.95 2.60 42.09
C LYS A 258 -2.04 3.81 42.27
N GLY A 259 -1.30 4.20 41.23
CA GLY A 259 -0.47 5.40 41.20
C GLY A 259 -1.27 6.72 41.14
N GLY A 260 -2.57 6.66 40.85
CA GLY A 260 -3.44 7.83 40.70
C GLY A 260 -3.37 8.48 39.30
N PHE A 261 -2.91 7.74 38.29
CA PHE A 261 -2.82 8.22 36.92
C PHE A 261 -4.06 7.86 36.09
N LYS A 262 -4.38 8.71 35.12
CA LYS A 262 -5.39 8.49 34.09
C LYS A 262 -4.95 7.33 33.19
N LEU A 263 -5.77 6.28 33.15
CA LEU A 263 -5.46 5.03 32.43
C LEU A 263 -5.63 5.17 30.93
N GLU A 264 -6.53 6.04 30.46
CA GLU A 264 -6.99 6.15 29.07
C GLU A 264 -5.83 6.28 28.08
N LYS A 265 -4.86 7.11 28.44
CA LYS A 265 -3.68 7.46 27.62
C LYS A 265 -2.72 6.28 27.41
N LEU A 266 -2.73 5.32 28.35
CA LEU A 266 -1.91 4.12 28.33
C LEU A 266 -2.70 2.91 27.83
N ALA A 267 -3.90 2.73 28.35
CA ALA A 267 -4.70 1.53 28.15
C ALA A 267 -5.27 1.44 26.74
N TRP A 268 -5.76 2.54 26.15
CA TRP A 268 -6.36 2.46 24.81
C TRP A 268 -5.37 2.03 23.72
N PRO A 269 -4.16 2.62 23.61
CA PRO A 269 -3.16 2.13 22.66
C PRO A 269 -2.79 0.66 22.89
N VAL A 270 -2.63 0.26 24.17
CA VAL A 270 -2.25 -1.11 24.55
C VAL A 270 -3.36 -2.12 24.22
N LEU A 271 -4.62 -1.79 24.52
CA LEU A 271 -5.79 -2.61 24.21
C LEU A 271 -6.02 -2.71 22.70
N GLY A 272 -5.81 -1.61 21.97
CA GLY A 272 -5.87 -1.59 20.51
C GLY A 272 -4.80 -2.48 19.88
N TYR A 273 -3.55 -2.41 20.36
CA TYR A 273 -2.47 -3.31 19.94
C TYR A 273 -2.80 -4.78 20.25
N LEU A 274 -3.28 -5.09 21.46
CA LEU A 274 -3.70 -6.44 21.81
C LEU A 274 -4.80 -6.97 20.87
N ALA A 275 -5.78 -6.12 20.55
CA ALA A 275 -6.84 -6.46 19.60
C ALA A 275 -6.32 -6.72 18.18
N GLU A 276 -5.36 -5.94 17.70
CA GLU A 276 -4.70 -6.19 16.41
C GLU A 276 -3.97 -7.53 16.40
N MET A 277 -3.23 -7.83 17.47
CA MET A 277 -2.51 -9.11 17.57
C MET A 277 -3.48 -10.30 17.58
N MET A 278 -4.60 -10.18 18.29
CA MET A 278 -5.67 -11.19 18.24
C MET A 278 -6.31 -11.34 16.85
N ALA A 279 -6.37 -10.28 16.05
CA ALA A 279 -6.96 -10.31 14.71
C ALA A 279 -6.11 -11.10 13.72
N ILE A 280 -4.78 -10.99 13.84
CA ILE A 280 -3.83 -11.59 12.89
C ILE A 280 -3.33 -12.97 13.32
N THR A 281 -3.50 -13.33 14.60
CA THR A 281 -3.06 -14.64 15.12
C THR A 281 -4.07 -15.73 14.71
N PRO A 282 -3.68 -16.71 13.89
CA PRO A 282 -4.58 -17.77 13.44
C PRO A 282 -4.89 -18.77 14.56
N GLY A 283 -6.08 -19.38 14.52
CA GLY A 283 -6.42 -20.50 15.38
C GLY A 283 -6.86 -20.16 16.81
N LEU A 284 -7.24 -18.91 17.09
CA LEU A 284 -7.79 -18.51 18.39
C LEU A 284 -9.26 -18.96 18.53
N ASP A 285 -9.52 -19.91 19.43
CA ASP A 285 -10.86 -20.41 19.74
C ASP A 285 -11.66 -19.50 20.69
N ASP A 286 -12.94 -19.83 20.89
CA ASP A 286 -13.85 -19.05 21.74
C ASP A 286 -13.45 -19.08 23.22
N GLU A 287 -12.85 -20.18 23.69
CA GLU A 287 -12.36 -20.29 25.07
C GLU A 287 -11.20 -19.31 25.31
N PHE A 288 -10.25 -19.22 24.37
CA PHE A 288 -9.17 -18.26 24.40
C PHE A 288 -9.69 -16.82 24.42
N ARG A 289 -10.61 -16.48 23.51
CA ARG A 289 -11.22 -15.14 23.43
C ARG A 289 -11.90 -14.75 24.74
N LYS A 290 -12.62 -15.70 25.35
CA LYS A 290 -13.25 -15.51 26.67
C LYS A 290 -12.23 -15.23 27.77
N ARG A 291 -11.08 -15.90 27.79
CA ARG A 291 -10.03 -15.63 28.78
C ARG A 291 -9.46 -14.22 28.66
N ILE A 292 -9.26 -13.72 27.44
CA ILE A 292 -8.83 -12.34 27.21
C ILE A 292 -9.92 -11.36 27.66
N TYR A 293 -11.19 -11.63 27.31
CA TYR A 293 -12.33 -10.84 27.78
C TYR A 293 -12.36 -10.77 29.31
N ASP A 294 -12.28 -11.90 30.01
CA ASP A 294 -12.33 -11.97 31.47
C ASP A 294 -11.19 -11.16 32.12
N LEU A 295 -10.01 -11.11 31.50
CA LEU A 295 -8.87 -10.30 31.97
C LEU A 295 -9.08 -8.80 31.74
N MET A 296 -9.65 -8.42 30.59
CA MET A 296 -9.61 -7.03 30.09
C MET A 296 -10.90 -6.25 30.34
N HIS A 297 -12.08 -6.89 30.35
CA HIS A 297 -13.38 -6.21 30.34
C HIS A 297 -13.56 -5.20 31.49
N LYS A 298 -13.02 -5.49 32.67
CA LYS A 298 -13.11 -4.60 33.85
C LYS A 298 -12.53 -3.21 33.58
N TYR A 299 -11.53 -3.09 32.71
CA TYR A 299 -10.89 -1.81 32.40
C TYR A 299 -11.78 -0.92 31.52
N PHE A 300 -12.54 -1.50 30.59
CA PHE A 300 -13.42 -0.74 29.69
C PHE A 300 -14.50 0.05 30.44
N GLY A 301 -14.92 -0.42 31.62
CA GLY A 301 -15.90 0.27 32.47
C GLY A 301 -15.35 1.47 33.24
N ILE A 302 -14.02 1.62 33.33
CA ILE A 302 -13.36 2.70 34.07
C ILE A 302 -12.57 3.65 33.16
N LEU A 303 -12.42 3.33 31.87
CA LEU A 303 -11.72 4.16 30.90
C LEU A 303 -12.64 5.26 30.37
N GLY A 304 -12.26 6.51 30.52
CA GLY A 304 -12.76 7.62 29.70
C GLY A 304 -12.30 7.52 28.22
N PRO A 305 -12.73 8.45 27.36
CA PRO A 305 -12.29 8.49 25.97
C PRO A 305 -10.79 8.82 25.85
N LEU A 306 -10.14 8.29 24.80
CA LEU A 306 -8.79 8.70 24.42
C LEU A 306 -8.88 10.04 23.66
N GLU A 307 -8.51 11.13 24.33
CA GLU A 307 -8.50 12.45 23.72
C GLU A 307 -7.41 12.57 22.63
N PRO A 308 -7.74 13.05 21.41
CA PRO A 308 -6.79 13.22 20.33
C PRO A 308 -5.61 14.13 20.69
N ASP A 309 -4.44 13.84 20.13
CA ASP A 309 -3.24 14.68 20.28
C ASP A 309 -2.61 15.04 18.93
N ALA A 310 -2.57 16.34 18.64
CA ALA A 310 -2.10 16.88 17.37
C ALA A 310 -0.64 16.50 17.01
N LYS A 311 0.20 16.10 17.99
CA LYS A 311 1.59 15.72 17.76
C LYS A 311 1.80 14.22 17.57
N PHE A 312 0.97 13.35 18.16
CA PHE A 312 1.30 11.92 18.29
C PHE A 312 0.21 10.96 17.79
N PHE A 313 -1.07 11.31 17.89
CA PHE A 313 -2.15 10.50 17.33
C PHE A 313 -3.37 11.38 17.11
N ASN A 314 -3.81 11.46 15.86
CA ASN A 314 -4.99 12.23 15.50
C ASN A 314 -6.28 11.55 16.03
N ALA A 315 -7.42 12.21 15.86
CA ALA A 315 -8.70 11.68 16.33
C ALA A 315 -9.03 10.30 15.74
N GLN A 316 -8.62 10.06 14.50
CA GLN A 316 -8.80 8.79 13.81
C GLN A 316 -8.05 7.64 14.49
N MET A 317 -6.78 7.87 14.86
CA MET A 317 -5.97 6.85 15.52
C MET A 317 -6.50 6.55 16.92
N ALA A 318 -6.91 7.58 17.65
CA ALA A 318 -7.53 7.41 18.97
C ALA A 318 -8.83 6.58 18.86
N GLU A 319 -9.70 6.93 17.92
CA GLU A 319 -10.94 6.22 17.66
C GLU A 319 -10.69 4.78 17.19
N HIS A 320 -9.72 4.56 16.30
CA HIS A 320 -9.33 3.23 15.82
C HIS A 320 -8.91 2.30 16.96
N PHE A 321 -8.02 2.75 17.86
CA PHE A 321 -7.60 1.96 19.00
C PHE A 321 -8.77 1.61 19.93
N MET A 322 -9.62 2.60 20.25
CA MET A 322 -10.80 2.39 21.09
C MET A 322 -11.79 1.40 20.46
N LYS A 323 -12.09 1.58 19.18
CA LYS A 323 -13.07 0.80 18.44
C LYS A 323 -12.59 -0.64 18.22
N ARG A 324 -11.35 -0.84 17.78
CA ARG A 324 -10.77 -2.17 17.58
C ARG A 324 -10.75 -2.98 18.86
N ALA A 325 -10.34 -2.35 19.97
CA ALA A 325 -10.37 -2.99 21.28
C ALA A 325 -11.79 -3.45 21.65
N ARG A 326 -12.80 -2.59 21.52
CA ARG A 326 -14.20 -2.92 21.79
C ARG A 326 -14.73 -4.06 20.92
N MET A 327 -14.51 -3.99 19.61
CA MET A 327 -14.98 -5.02 18.67
C MET A 327 -14.35 -6.39 18.93
N ILE A 328 -13.04 -6.46 19.10
CA ILE A 328 -12.30 -7.73 19.10
C ILE A 328 -12.25 -8.34 20.50
N ILE A 329 -12.08 -7.52 21.54
CA ILE A 329 -11.96 -7.98 22.92
C ILE A 329 -13.33 -8.13 23.57
N LEU A 330 -14.23 -7.15 23.41
CA LEU A 330 -15.57 -7.22 24.02
C LEU A 330 -16.62 -7.93 23.15
N GLY A 331 -16.34 -8.13 21.86
CA GLY A 331 -17.34 -8.63 20.92
C GLY A 331 -18.49 -7.65 20.70
N GLU A 332 -18.28 -6.36 20.98
CA GLU A 332 -19.28 -5.33 20.72
C GLU A 332 -19.56 -5.27 19.21
N GLU A 333 -20.82 -5.50 18.82
CA GLU A 333 -21.24 -5.36 17.43
C GLU A 333 -21.08 -3.89 17.01
N ASP A 334 -20.26 -3.71 15.99
CA ASP A 334 -20.04 -2.41 15.40
C ASP A 334 -21.24 -2.00 14.54
N ASN A 335 -22.13 -1.23 15.17
CA ASN A 335 -23.25 -0.55 14.55
C ASN A 335 -22.85 0.76 13.82
N ASP A 336 -21.55 1.08 13.75
CA ASP A 336 -21.04 2.28 13.08
C ASP A 336 -20.38 1.93 11.74
N GLU A 337 -21.21 1.85 10.69
CA GLU A 337 -20.82 1.57 9.31
C GLU A 337 -19.65 2.44 8.82
N MET A 338 -19.47 3.65 9.37
CA MET A 338 -18.46 4.58 8.89
C MET A 338 -17.04 4.21 9.32
N ALA A 339 -16.84 3.62 10.49
CA ALA A 339 -15.51 3.21 10.93
C ALA A 339 -15.11 1.77 10.52
N LYS A 340 -15.98 1.07 9.75
CA LYS A 340 -15.59 -0.06 8.88
C LYS A 340 -15.21 0.39 7.46
N SER A 341 -15.58 1.62 7.08
CA SER A 341 -15.34 2.16 5.75
C SER A 341 -14.02 2.94 5.66
N SER A 342 -13.42 2.99 4.48
CA SER A 342 -12.29 3.86 4.17
C SER A 342 -12.64 5.36 4.17
N LEU A 343 -13.91 5.73 4.37
CA LEU A 343 -14.39 7.12 4.33
C LEU A 343 -13.85 7.98 5.47
N LEU A 344 -13.93 7.50 6.72
CA LEU A 344 -13.50 8.29 7.88
C LEU A 344 -12.03 8.73 7.78
N PRO A 345 -11.06 7.84 7.43
CA PRO A 345 -9.71 8.26 7.09
C PRO A 345 -9.64 9.40 6.07
N ILE A 346 -10.39 9.28 4.97
CA ILE A 346 -10.38 10.27 3.88
C ILE A 346 -10.85 11.63 4.37
N LEU A 347 -11.93 11.67 5.15
CA LEU A 347 -12.51 12.91 5.66
C LEU A 347 -11.60 13.58 6.68
N LEU A 348 -11.03 12.82 7.63
CA LEU A 348 -10.17 13.37 8.67
C LEU A 348 -8.84 13.87 8.12
N ALA A 349 -8.20 13.12 7.21
CA ALA A 349 -6.95 13.52 6.59
C ALA A 349 -7.07 14.85 5.81
N ASN A 350 -8.26 15.11 5.25
CA ASN A 350 -8.53 16.28 4.41
C ASN A 350 -9.44 17.31 5.09
N ALA A 351 -9.68 17.22 6.40
CA ALA A 351 -10.62 18.09 7.11
C ALA A 351 -10.21 19.57 7.08
N ASP A 352 -8.90 19.84 7.09
CA ASP A 352 -8.33 21.20 7.09
C ASP A 352 -8.19 21.81 5.69
N THR A 353 -8.54 21.08 4.64
CA THR A 353 -8.52 21.59 3.25
C THR A 353 -9.66 22.58 3.04
N GLU A 354 -9.55 23.49 2.06
CA GLU A 354 -10.67 24.39 1.74
C GLU A 354 -11.96 23.63 1.42
N TYR A 355 -11.85 22.52 0.68
CA TYR A 355 -12.98 21.65 0.38
C TYR A 355 -13.53 20.96 1.65
N GLY A 356 -12.64 20.47 2.51
CA GLY A 356 -13.01 19.81 3.77
C GLY A 356 -13.70 20.75 4.76
N GLN A 357 -13.22 22.00 4.88
CA GLN A 357 -13.84 23.03 5.70
C GLN A 357 -15.21 23.44 5.15
N ARG A 358 -15.31 23.62 3.82
CA ARG A 358 -16.56 23.99 3.13
C ARG A 358 -17.71 23.03 3.44
N TYR A 359 -17.42 21.72 3.50
CA TYR A 359 -18.43 20.69 3.76
C TYR A 359 -18.39 20.13 5.19
N GLY A 360 -17.52 20.66 6.05
CA GLY A 360 -17.43 20.31 7.47
C GLY A 360 -16.99 18.87 7.73
N PHE A 361 -15.98 18.37 7.01
CA PHE A 361 -15.50 16.98 7.10
C PHE A 361 -15.18 16.53 8.53
N GLY A 362 -14.55 17.40 9.34
CA GLY A 362 -14.23 17.08 10.74
C GLY A 362 -15.44 16.87 11.66
N SER A 363 -16.66 17.14 11.18
CA SER A 363 -17.93 16.94 11.91
C SER A 363 -18.78 15.77 11.37
N ILE A 364 -18.28 15.04 10.38
CA ILE A 364 -19.00 13.95 9.72
C ILE A 364 -18.54 12.64 10.36
N HIS A 365 -19.47 11.95 11.01
CA HIS A 365 -19.22 10.67 11.69
C HIS A 365 -20.09 9.52 11.15
N LYS A 366 -20.98 9.78 10.18
CA LYS A 366 -21.84 8.76 9.55
C LYS A 366 -21.87 8.91 8.03
N VAL A 367 -21.93 7.80 7.31
CA VAL A 367 -22.07 7.77 5.83
C VAL A 367 -23.29 8.58 5.37
N VAL A 368 -24.42 8.44 6.07
CA VAL A 368 -25.64 9.20 5.76
C VAL A 368 -25.45 10.71 5.89
N ASP A 369 -24.63 11.17 6.85
CA ASP A 369 -24.34 12.60 7.00
C ASP A 369 -23.39 13.10 5.92
N TYR A 370 -22.42 12.26 5.52
CA TYR A 370 -21.56 12.52 4.36
C TYR A 370 -22.39 12.69 3.08
N GLN A 371 -23.30 11.75 2.81
CA GLN A 371 -24.18 11.76 1.64
C GLN A 371 -25.13 12.97 1.60
N LYS A 372 -25.49 13.52 2.77
CA LYS A 372 -26.34 14.72 2.88
C LYS A 372 -25.55 16.01 2.72
N LYS A 373 -24.35 16.10 3.32
CA LYS A 373 -23.55 17.34 3.35
C LYS A 373 -22.71 17.53 2.09
N VAL A 374 -22.17 16.44 1.53
CA VAL A 374 -21.26 16.48 0.38
C VAL A 374 -22.05 16.11 -0.87
N PRO A 375 -22.09 16.96 -1.92
CA PRO A 375 -22.84 16.67 -3.13
C PRO A 375 -22.12 15.61 -3.99
N LEU A 376 -22.87 14.91 -4.84
CA LEU A 376 -22.28 14.20 -5.97
C LEU A 376 -21.50 15.19 -6.83
N SER A 377 -20.32 14.77 -7.30
CA SER A 377 -19.41 15.63 -8.04
C SER A 377 -19.03 15.04 -9.40
N ASP A 378 -18.65 15.92 -10.31
CA ASP A 378 -18.06 15.58 -11.59
C ASP A 378 -16.80 16.44 -11.81
N TYR A 379 -16.09 16.22 -12.91
CA TYR A 379 -14.83 16.92 -13.13
C TYR A 379 -14.97 18.43 -13.27
N SER A 380 -16.12 18.94 -13.70
CA SER A 380 -16.32 20.38 -13.88
C SER A 380 -16.14 21.13 -12.55
N MET A 381 -16.44 20.49 -11.41
CA MET A 381 -16.24 21.04 -10.07
C MET A 381 -14.77 21.09 -9.66
N TYR A 382 -13.95 20.13 -10.11
CA TYR A 382 -12.53 20.04 -9.77
C TYR A 382 -11.62 20.79 -10.74
N ARG A 383 -12.04 20.95 -12.00
CA ARG A 383 -11.22 21.58 -13.07
C ARG A 383 -10.65 22.95 -12.67
N PRO A 384 -11.41 23.87 -12.02
CA PRO A 384 -10.84 25.14 -11.56
C PRO A 384 -9.80 24.97 -10.46
N LEU A 385 -10.06 24.10 -9.46
CA LEU A 385 -9.17 23.85 -8.33
C LEU A 385 -7.87 23.20 -8.79
N ILE A 386 -7.95 22.20 -9.68
CA ILE A 386 -6.78 21.55 -10.26
C ILE A 386 -5.97 22.54 -11.10
N LYS A 387 -6.60 23.52 -11.77
CA LYS A 387 -5.86 24.59 -12.45
C LYS A 387 -5.10 25.49 -11.47
N LEU A 388 -5.64 25.78 -10.29
CA LEU A 388 -4.93 26.53 -9.25
C LEU A 388 -3.72 25.73 -8.75
N MET A 389 -3.92 24.44 -8.43
CA MET A 389 -2.82 23.55 -8.02
C MET A 389 -1.73 23.47 -9.10
N THR A 390 -2.13 23.17 -10.35
CA THR A 390 -1.16 22.90 -11.42
C THR A 390 -0.50 24.13 -12.01
N ARG A 391 -1.19 25.28 -12.10
CA ARG A 391 -0.67 26.51 -12.73
C ARG A 391 -0.14 27.53 -11.74
N ILE A 392 -0.62 27.53 -10.50
CA ILE A 392 -0.18 28.50 -9.48
C ILE A 392 0.67 27.78 -8.42
N GLY A 393 0.44 26.49 -8.19
CA GLY A 393 1.09 25.76 -7.10
C GLY A 393 0.33 25.87 -5.78
N GLU A 394 -0.95 26.26 -5.81
CA GLU A 394 -1.77 26.33 -4.60
C GLU A 394 -1.98 24.93 -4.00
N SER A 395 -1.73 24.81 -2.70
CA SER A 395 -1.85 23.57 -1.93
C SER A 395 -3.02 23.63 -0.95
N ASN A 396 -3.41 22.50 -0.37
CA ASN A 396 -4.47 22.41 0.65
C ASN A 396 -5.90 22.79 0.16
N LEU A 397 -6.14 22.71 -1.15
CA LEU A 397 -7.46 22.98 -1.75
C LEU A 397 -8.42 21.79 -1.60
N ILE A 398 -8.07 20.66 -2.21
CA ILE A 398 -8.89 19.43 -2.22
C ILE A 398 -8.24 18.26 -1.50
N CYS A 399 -6.93 18.30 -1.26
CA CYS A 399 -6.20 17.30 -0.50
C CYS A 399 -5.05 17.95 0.28
N LYS A 400 -4.75 17.39 1.47
CA LYS A 400 -3.67 17.87 2.35
C LYS A 400 -2.31 17.31 1.94
N GLU A 401 -2.31 16.04 1.52
CA GLU A 401 -1.12 15.35 1.04
C GLU A 401 -0.59 15.95 -0.27
N LYS A 402 0.73 15.93 -0.42
CA LYS A 402 1.36 16.43 -1.64
C LYS A 402 1.00 15.54 -2.83
N VAL A 403 0.54 16.17 -3.91
CA VAL A 403 0.35 15.50 -5.21
C VAL A 403 1.72 15.21 -5.82
N VAL A 404 1.99 13.94 -6.12
CA VAL A 404 3.26 13.50 -6.72
C VAL A 404 3.17 13.43 -8.25
N ALA A 405 1.97 13.17 -8.76
CA ALA A 405 1.69 13.10 -10.19
C ALA A 405 0.25 13.46 -10.52
N TYR A 406 0.00 13.78 -11.79
CA TYR A 406 -1.34 13.82 -12.37
C TYR A 406 -1.43 12.80 -13.50
N SER A 407 -2.52 12.04 -13.53
CA SER A 407 -2.85 11.20 -14.68
C SER A 407 -3.85 11.89 -15.60
N SER A 408 -3.53 11.94 -16.90
CA SER A 408 -4.40 12.57 -17.90
C SER A 408 -5.35 11.56 -18.54
N LYS A 409 -6.61 11.98 -18.73
CA LYS A 409 -7.57 11.37 -19.64
C LYS A 409 -8.06 12.42 -20.63
N LEU A 410 -8.24 12.02 -21.88
CA LEU A 410 -8.93 12.87 -22.85
C LEU A 410 -10.44 12.89 -22.57
N CYS A 411 -11.02 14.09 -22.60
CA CYS A 411 -12.46 14.30 -22.57
C CYS A 411 -13.06 14.20 -23.99
N PRO A 412 -14.35 13.83 -24.12
CA PRO A 412 -15.06 13.83 -25.40
C PRO A 412 -15.13 15.19 -26.12
N ASP A 413 -14.94 16.29 -25.40
CA ASP A 413 -14.88 17.65 -25.95
C ASP A 413 -13.46 18.05 -26.43
N GLY A 414 -12.49 17.13 -26.35
CA GLY A 414 -11.09 17.37 -26.70
C GLY A 414 -10.25 18.04 -25.61
N GLY A 415 -10.81 18.32 -24.44
CA GLY A 415 -10.07 18.80 -23.28
C GLY A 415 -9.32 17.68 -22.52
N GLU A 416 -8.39 18.05 -21.63
CA GLU A 416 -7.73 17.10 -20.73
C GLU A 416 -8.36 17.13 -19.32
N PHE A 417 -8.51 15.94 -18.76
CA PHE A 417 -8.90 15.64 -17.39
C PHE A 417 -7.67 15.15 -16.63
N LEU A 418 -7.22 15.89 -15.63
CA LEU A 418 -6.11 15.53 -14.76
C LEU A 418 -6.64 14.95 -13.44
N VAL A 419 -6.26 13.72 -13.09
CA VAL A 419 -6.52 13.13 -11.77
C VAL A 419 -5.31 13.32 -10.88
N PRO A 420 -5.43 13.98 -9.72
CA PRO A 420 -4.35 14.05 -8.75
C PRO A 420 -3.97 12.65 -8.25
N GLN A 421 -2.68 12.43 -7.98
CA GLN A 421 -2.13 11.21 -7.42
C GLN A 421 -1.26 11.58 -6.22
N THR A 422 -1.72 11.31 -5.00
CA THR A 422 -0.93 11.50 -3.77
C THR A 422 -0.14 10.23 -3.44
N ALA A 423 0.92 10.34 -2.63
CA ALA A 423 1.72 9.16 -2.28
C ALA A 423 0.89 8.03 -1.62
N PRO A 424 -0.04 8.31 -0.66
CA PRO A 424 -0.91 7.28 -0.12
C PRO A 424 -1.81 6.64 -1.19
N PHE A 425 -2.37 7.43 -2.11
CA PHE A 425 -3.22 6.92 -3.19
C PHE A 425 -2.45 5.98 -4.13
N VAL A 426 -1.24 6.36 -4.55
CA VAL A 426 -0.41 5.56 -5.44
C VAL A 426 0.07 4.27 -4.77
N SER A 427 0.35 4.31 -3.46
CA SER A 427 0.87 3.15 -2.73
C SER A 427 -0.06 1.93 -2.81
N VAL A 428 -1.36 2.15 -2.98
CA VAL A 428 -2.37 1.09 -3.15
C VAL A 428 -2.10 0.27 -4.41
N TYR A 429 -1.93 0.95 -5.55
CA TYR A 429 -1.64 0.29 -6.82
C TYR A 429 -0.27 -0.40 -6.80
N GLN A 430 0.71 0.19 -6.09
CA GLN A 430 2.02 -0.42 -5.89
C GLN A 430 1.92 -1.71 -5.08
N ASN A 431 1.20 -1.68 -3.96
CA ASN A 431 1.00 -2.85 -3.11
C ASN A 431 0.32 -3.99 -3.86
N VAL A 432 -0.71 -3.67 -4.67
CA VAL A 432 -1.38 -4.64 -5.54
C VAL A 432 -0.40 -5.30 -6.50
N LEU A 433 0.40 -4.52 -7.24
CA LEU A 433 1.39 -5.09 -8.15
C LEU A 433 2.44 -5.94 -7.42
N ILE A 434 2.92 -5.48 -6.26
CA ILE A 434 3.90 -6.19 -5.44
C ILE A 434 3.33 -7.51 -4.93
N GLU A 435 2.07 -7.55 -4.49
CA GLU A 435 1.39 -8.78 -4.08
C GLU A 435 1.33 -9.81 -5.23
N GLU A 436 0.97 -9.36 -6.44
CA GLU A 436 0.93 -10.23 -7.62
C GLU A 436 2.31 -10.75 -8.03
N LEU A 437 3.36 -9.93 -7.90
CA LEU A 437 4.74 -10.35 -8.14
C LEU A 437 5.23 -11.35 -7.10
N LYS A 438 4.84 -11.21 -5.83
CA LYS A 438 5.17 -12.16 -4.75
C LYS A 438 4.50 -13.52 -4.94
N ALA A 439 3.33 -13.56 -5.57
CA ALA A 439 2.59 -14.78 -5.82
C ALA A 439 3.23 -15.67 -6.91
N ALA A 440 4.14 -15.12 -7.73
CA ALA A 440 4.78 -15.87 -8.81
C ALA A 440 5.73 -16.95 -8.26
N ARG A 441 5.56 -18.19 -8.74
CA ARG A 441 6.41 -19.33 -8.35
C ARG A 441 7.84 -19.22 -8.89
N TYR A 442 8.01 -18.60 -10.05
CA TYR A 442 9.29 -18.46 -10.74
C TYR A 442 9.47 -17.02 -11.27
N SER A 443 9.66 -16.85 -12.59
CA SER A 443 9.80 -15.55 -13.22
C SER A 443 8.45 -15.01 -13.72
N THR A 444 8.26 -13.70 -13.60
CA THR A 444 7.15 -12.96 -14.18
C THR A 444 7.61 -12.24 -15.45
N PHE A 445 6.93 -12.48 -16.56
CA PHE A 445 7.01 -11.63 -17.73
C PHE A 445 6.10 -10.41 -17.53
N LEU A 446 6.70 -9.33 -17.02
CA LEU A 446 6.02 -8.06 -16.82
C LEU A 446 6.10 -7.21 -18.10
N ALA A 447 4.98 -7.05 -18.80
CA ALA A 447 4.88 -6.27 -20.02
C ALA A 447 3.95 -5.05 -19.83
N ILE A 448 4.30 -4.22 -18.83
CA ILE A 448 3.73 -2.89 -18.64
C ILE A 448 4.63 -1.88 -19.36
N GLU A 449 4.06 -1.08 -20.24
CA GLU A 449 4.78 0.03 -20.87
C GLU A 449 4.73 1.24 -19.94
N SER A 450 5.90 1.72 -19.52
CA SER A 450 6.01 3.09 -19.06
C SER A 450 5.86 3.98 -20.28
N ALA A 451 4.96 4.97 -20.21
CA ALA A 451 4.76 5.94 -21.28
C ALA A 451 5.95 6.90 -21.44
N GLY A 452 7.02 6.71 -20.63
CA GLY A 452 8.34 7.32 -20.70
C GLY A 452 8.37 8.67 -21.41
N GLU A 453 8.53 9.75 -20.64
CA GLU A 453 8.82 11.14 -21.06
C GLU A 453 8.39 11.55 -22.49
N SER A 454 7.18 11.22 -22.93
CA SER A 454 6.53 12.02 -23.97
C SER A 454 5.91 13.26 -23.29
N GLY A 455 6.81 14.15 -22.85
CA GLY A 455 6.50 15.44 -22.26
C GLY A 455 6.17 15.38 -20.77
N THR A 456 7.19 15.28 -19.91
CA THR A 456 7.04 15.53 -18.47
C THR A 456 6.70 17.01 -18.25
N ILE A 457 5.41 17.34 -18.40
CA ILE A 457 4.86 18.58 -17.89
C ILE A 457 5.04 18.50 -16.38
N ARG A 458 5.99 19.28 -15.87
CA ARG A 458 6.10 19.56 -14.46
C ARG A 458 5.19 20.75 -14.16
N PHE A 459 4.23 20.53 -13.28
CA PHE A 459 3.31 21.55 -12.83
C PHE A 459 3.94 22.40 -11.72
N ASN A 460 3.32 23.54 -11.40
CA ASN A 460 3.87 24.50 -10.45
C ASN A 460 3.78 24.03 -8.98
N ASP A 461 2.97 23.03 -8.68
CA ASP A 461 2.99 22.30 -7.40
C ASP A 461 4.14 21.26 -7.31
N GLY A 462 4.91 21.10 -8.39
CA GLY A 462 6.04 20.19 -8.50
C GLY A 462 5.67 18.78 -8.98
N ALA A 463 4.38 18.47 -9.19
CA ALA A 463 3.91 17.19 -9.68
C ALA A 463 4.22 16.99 -11.17
N LEU A 464 4.31 15.72 -11.61
CA LEU A 464 4.57 15.35 -12.99
C LEU A 464 3.30 14.82 -13.68
N LEU A 465 3.15 15.09 -14.98
CA LEU A 465 2.16 14.41 -15.80
C LEU A 465 2.60 12.97 -16.11
N HIS A 466 2.01 11.97 -15.47
CA HIS A 466 2.33 10.54 -15.59
C HIS A 466 1.07 9.69 -15.74
N SER A 467 1.15 8.55 -16.44
CA SER A 467 0.07 7.55 -16.30
C SER A 467 0.10 6.93 -14.90
N VAL A 468 -0.99 6.28 -14.49
CA VAL A 468 -1.01 5.50 -13.23
C VAL A 468 0.06 4.42 -13.27
N ALA A 469 0.24 3.74 -14.41
CA ALA A 469 1.27 2.71 -14.58
C ALA A 469 2.69 3.29 -14.40
N ASP A 470 2.97 4.47 -14.95
CA ASP A 470 4.25 5.16 -14.74
C ASP A 470 4.50 5.48 -13.27
N THR A 471 3.47 5.97 -12.59
CA THR A 471 3.58 6.39 -11.18
C THR A 471 3.78 5.19 -10.25
N VAL A 472 3.10 4.07 -10.55
CA VAL A 472 3.30 2.79 -9.86
C VAL A 472 4.74 2.31 -10.04
N LEU A 473 5.20 2.19 -11.28
CA LEU A 473 6.54 1.71 -11.59
C LEU A 473 7.64 2.61 -11.01
N ALA A 474 7.48 3.93 -11.05
CA ALA A 474 8.46 4.89 -10.54
C ALA A 474 8.75 4.76 -9.04
N GLY A 475 7.79 4.27 -8.24
CA GLY A 475 7.96 4.13 -6.79
C GLY A 475 8.38 2.75 -6.32
N ILE A 476 8.57 1.76 -7.21
CA ILE A 476 9.09 0.45 -6.81
C ILE A 476 10.62 0.54 -6.66
N ARG A 477 11.15 0.19 -5.50
CA ARG A 477 12.59 0.35 -5.21
C ARG A 477 13.41 -0.79 -5.83
N LYS A 478 14.70 -0.54 -6.01
CA LYS A 478 15.68 -1.53 -6.52
C LYS A 478 15.79 -2.79 -5.67
N SER A 479 15.56 -2.67 -4.36
CA SER A 479 15.50 -3.81 -3.43
C SER A 479 14.25 -4.67 -3.61
N ASP A 480 13.23 -4.14 -4.28
CA ASP A 480 11.88 -4.71 -4.31
C ASP A 480 11.65 -5.57 -5.57
N ILE A 481 12.52 -5.45 -6.59
CA ILE A 481 12.46 -6.21 -7.86
C ILE A 481 13.84 -6.80 -8.20
N TYR A 482 13.90 -8.11 -8.43
CA TYR A 482 15.12 -8.80 -8.88
C TYR A 482 14.98 -9.35 -10.30
N ASN A 483 15.99 -9.11 -11.15
CA ASN A 483 16.05 -9.60 -12.53
C ASN A 483 16.40 -11.10 -12.55
N SER A 484 15.59 -11.91 -13.24
CA SER A 484 15.77 -13.36 -13.34
C SER A 484 17.09 -13.79 -13.98
N HIS A 485 17.72 -12.93 -14.79
CA HIS A 485 19.02 -13.18 -15.41
C HIS A 485 20.21 -13.01 -14.43
N ALA A 486 19.94 -12.55 -13.19
CA ALA A 486 20.91 -12.27 -12.14
C ALA A 486 20.73 -13.08 -10.83
N ARG A 487 19.96 -14.18 -10.82
CA ARG A 487 19.60 -14.96 -9.61
C ARG A 487 20.79 -15.30 -8.68
N SER A 488 20.72 -14.87 -7.41
CA SER A 488 21.43 -15.42 -6.24
C SER A 488 20.43 -16.05 -5.26
N THR A 489 20.88 -16.94 -4.37
CA THR A 489 20.06 -17.86 -3.54
C THR A 489 19.31 -17.22 -2.36
N GLU A 490 19.19 -15.89 -2.31
CA GLU A 490 18.60 -15.14 -1.18
C GLU A 490 17.56 -14.14 -1.70
N ASN A 491 16.36 -14.60 -2.07
CA ASN A 491 15.33 -13.71 -2.64
C ASN A 491 14.17 -13.46 -1.66
N LYS A 492 13.88 -12.17 -1.40
CA LYS A 492 12.71 -11.72 -0.61
C LYS A 492 11.42 -11.52 -1.43
N TYR A 493 11.49 -11.35 -2.77
CA TYR A 493 10.33 -11.11 -3.67
C TYR A 493 10.47 -11.83 -5.04
N GLY A 494 9.37 -11.98 -5.81
CA GLY A 494 9.33 -12.71 -7.09
C GLY A 494 10.23 -12.11 -8.19
N THR A 495 10.74 -12.95 -9.10
CA THR A 495 11.72 -12.52 -10.13
C THR A 495 11.04 -11.99 -11.40
N ILE A 496 11.57 -10.93 -12.03
CA ILE A 496 11.04 -10.38 -13.30
C ILE A 496 12.03 -10.63 -14.43
N THR A 497 11.53 -10.91 -15.64
CA THR A 497 12.40 -11.23 -16.79
C THR A 497 13.14 -10.03 -17.38
N ALA A 498 12.48 -8.89 -17.50
CA ALA A 498 13.07 -7.70 -18.10
C ALA A 498 14.06 -7.02 -17.14
N PRO A 499 15.22 -6.52 -17.62
CA PRO A 499 16.14 -5.77 -16.79
C PRO A 499 15.57 -4.42 -16.34
N GLU A 500 16.11 -3.88 -15.25
CA GLU A 500 15.72 -2.58 -14.68
C GLU A 500 15.64 -1.52 -15.77
N SER A 501 16.66 -1.41 -16.62
CA SER A 501 16.68 -0.37 -17.63
C SER A 501 15.58 -0.55 -18.68
N VAL A 502 15.07 -1.75 -18.96
CA VAL A 502 13.93 -1.98 -19.88
C VAL A 502 12.59 -1.73 -19.18
N LEU A 503 12.52 -1.92 -17.87
CA LEU A 503 11.32 -1.64 -17.08
C LEU A 503 11.18 -0.15 -16.74
N PHE A 504 12.30 0.51 -16.42
CA PHE A 504 12.39 1.87 -15.89
C PHE A 504 13.30 2.71 -16.79
N LYS A 505 12.85 3.92 -17.18
CA LYS A 505 13.57 4.94 -18.00
C LYS A 505 13.59 4.71 -19.52
N ASN A 506 12.44 4.78 -20.19
CA ASN A 506 12.38 4.52 -21.65
C ASN A 506 11.48 5.45 -22.43
N PRO A 507 11.83 6.75 -22.51
CA PRO A 507 10.95 7.69 -23.14
C PRO A 507 10.87 7.59 -24.65
N GLY A 508 9.65 7.35 -25.15
CA GLY A 508 9.37 7.26 -26.59
C GLY A 508 10.06 6.09 -27.33
N GLU A 509 10.68 5.14 -26.62
CA GLU A 509 11.30 3.96 -27.21
C GLU A 509 10.33 2.77 -27.26
N ASP A 510 10.23 2.09 -28.41
CA ASP A 510 9.52 0.82 -28.53
C ASP A 510 10.38 -0.33 -27.98
N LEU A 511 10.07 -0.77 -26.76
CA LEU A 511 10.80 -1.83 -26.08
C LEU A 511 10.18 -3.23 -26.23
N ARG A 512 9.18 -3.40 -27.09
CA ARG A 512 8.52 -4.71 -27.27
C ARG A 512 9.55 -5.80 -27.62
N TYR A 513 10.51 -5.47 -28.48
CA TYR A 513 11.60 -6.37 -28.83
C TYR A 513 12.45 -6.79 -27.61
N ALA A 514 12.93 -5.82 -26.83
CA ALA A 514 13.76 -6.10 -25.65
C ALA A 514 13.01 -6.92 -24.60
N LYS A 515 11.75 -6.56 -24.30
CA LYS A 515 10.90 -7.28 -23.35
C LYS A 515 10.71 -8.75 -23.75
N LEU A 516 10.39 -9.01 -25.02
CA LEU A 516 10.28 -10.37 -25.55
C LEU A 516 11.61 -11.10 -25.53
N LEU A 517 12.72 -10.45 -25.89
CA LEU A 517 14.05 -11.07 -25.93
C LEU A 517 14.44 -11.63 -24.56
N PHE A 518 14.31 -10.83 -23.50
CA PHE A 518 14.64 -11.26 -22.13
C PHE A 518 13.64 -12.27 -21.57
N ALA A 519 12.35 -12.15 -21.90
CA ALA A 519 11.35 -13.13 -21.50
C ALA A 519 11.56 -14.50 -22.17
N LEU A 520 11.91 -14.52 -23.46
CA LEU A 520 12.18 -15.76 -24.21
C LEU A 520 13.49 -16.42 -23.77
N ALA A 521 14.50 -15.62 -23.41
CA ALA A 521 15.76 -16.10 -22.89
C ALA A 521 15.61 -16.84 -21.55
N ASP A 522 14.58 -16.49 -20.76
CA ASP A 522 14.23 -17.17 -19.51
C ASP A 522 13.27 -18.36 -19.77
N PRO A 523 13.67 -19.61 -19.49
CA PRO A 523 12.79 -20.77 -19.64
C PRO A 523 11.76 -20.92 -18.51
N ASP A 524 11.96 -20.24 -17.37
CA ASP A 524 11.21 -20.47 -16.13
C ASP A 524 10.11 -19.43 -15.88
N VAL A 525 9.55 -18.81 -16.93
CA VAL A 525 8.42 -17.90 -16.73
C VAL A 525 7.20 -18.69 -16.26
N SER A 526 6.65 -18.32 -15.10
CA SER A 526 5.41 -18.90 -14.56
C SER A 526 4.22 -17.98 -14.69
N GLN A 527 4.44 -16.67 -14.78
CA GLN A 527 3.37 -15.67 -14.79
C GLN A 527 3.61 -14.63 -15.89
N ILE A 528 2.54 -14.16 -16.54
CA ILE A 528 2.58 -13.00 -17.43
C ILE A 528 1.66 -11.94 -16.85
N ILE A 529 2.14 -10.70 -16.71
CA ILE A 529 1.33 -9.56 -16.28
C ILE A 529 1.37 -8.49 -17.37
N VAL A 530 0.20 -8.14 -17.91
CA VAL A 530 0.01 -7.05 -18.89
C VAL A 530 -1.19 -6.18 -18.49
N PRO A 531 -1.22 -4.89 -18.87
CA PRO A 531 -2.36 -4.03 -18.54
C PRO A 531 -3.68 -4.51 -19.16
N PHE A 532 -3.69 -4.79 -20.47
CA PHE A 532 -4.88 -5.21 -21.21
C PHE A 532 -4.59 -6.44 -22.08
N THR A 533 -5.63 -7.23 -22.37
CA THR A 533 -5.45 -8.48 -23.13
C THR A 533 -5.01 -8.24 -24.57
N VAL A 534 -5.29 -7.05 -25.11
CA VAL A 534 -4.74 -6.63 -26.40
C VAL A 534 -3.21 -6.55 -26.38
N ASN A 535 -2.58 -6.17 -25.26
CA ASN A 535 -1.13 -6.04 -25.17
C ASN A 535 -0.43 -7.39 -25.34
N ILE A 536 -0.90 -8.45 -24.67
CA ILE A 536 -0.32 -9.79 -24.85
C ILE A 536 -0.58 -10.34 -26.26
N LEU A 537 -1.75 -10.06 -26.82
CA LEU A 537 -2.08 -10.47 -28.17
C LEU A 537 -1.17 -9.80 -29.21
N ASP A 538 -0.88 -8.51 -29.04
CA ASP A 538 0.05 -7.76 -29.88
C ASP A 538 1.48 -8.25 -29.69
N MET A 539 1.89 -8.61 -28.47
CA MET A 539 3.20 -9.23 -28.24
C MET A 539 3.33 -10.57 -28.98
N VAL A 540 2.31 -11.42 -28.97
CA VAL A 540 2.31 -12.69 -29.73
C VAL A 540 2.37 -12.44 -31.24
N ARG A 541 1.66 -11.44 -31.75
CA ARG A 541 1.71 -11.03 -33.17
C ARG A 541 3.10 -10.51 -33.54
N PHE A 542 3.67 -9.65 -32.73
CA PHE A 542 5.03 -9.15 -32.92
C PHE A 542 6.05 -10.30 -32.91
N LEU A 543 5.89 -11.25 -31.98
CA LEU A 543 6.70 -12.46 -31.91
C LEU A 543 6.61 -13.27 -33.21
N LYS A 544 5.42 -13.45 -33.81
CA LYS A 544 5.28 -14.14 -35.11
C LYS A 544 6.13 -13.51 -36.22
N CYS A 545 6.25 -12.19 -36.22
CA CYS A 545 7.03 -11.47 -37.23
C CYS A 545 8.53 -11.49 -36.95
N MET A 546 8.94 -11.57 -35.68
CA MET A 546 10.32 -11.30 -35.26
C MET A 546 11.04 -12.51 -34.65
N TRP A 547 10.40 -13.68 -34.55
CA TRP A 547 10.95 -14.81 -33.79
C TRP A 547 12.31 -15.28 -34.30
N GLU A 548 12.57 -15.27 -35.61
CA GLU A 548 13.85 -15.70 -36.19
C GLU A 548 15.01 -14.87 -35.65
N MET A 549 14.83 -13.55 -35.64
CA MET A 549 15.81 -12.59 -35.12
C MET A 549 15.96 -12.70 -33.62
N LEU A 550 14.86 -12.80 -32.87
CA LEU A 550 14.88 -12.98 -31.41
C LEU A 550 15.65 -14.24 -31.02
N VAL A 551 15.46 -15.34 -31.75
CA VAL A 551 16.16 -16.60 -31.53
C VAL A 551 17.66 -16.49 -31.80
N GLU A 552 18.06 -15.79 -32.86
CA GLU A 552 19.48 -15.57 -33.19
C GLU A 552 20.17 -14.66 -32.15
N ASP A 553 19.47 -13.63 -31.69
CA ASP A 553 19.96 -12.72 -30.65
C ASP A 553 20.15 -13.46 -29.31
N ILE A 554 19.25 -14.39 -28.96
CA ILE A 554 19.43 -15.30 -27.80
C ILE A 554 20.62 -16.25 -28.02
N ALA A 555 20.81 -16.79 -29.22
CA ALA A 555 21.92 -17.69 -29.52
C ALA A 555 23.28 -17.01 -29.38
N SER A 556 23.35 -15.76 -29.85
CA SER A 556 24.59 -14.98 -29.90
C SER A 556 24.84 -14.09 -28.67
N GLY A 557 23.81 -13.83 -27.85
CA GLY A 557 23.90 -12.92 -26.71
C GLY A 557 24.02 -11.45 -27.11
N ARG A 558 23.51 -11.07 -28.29
CA ARG A 558 23.61 -9.71 -28.84
C ARG A 558 22.24 -9.20 -29.23
N VAL A 559 22.01 -7.90 -29.08
CA VAL A 559 20.79 -7.23 -29.56
C VAL A 559 21.04 -6.61 -30.93
N SER A 560 20.35 -7.12 -31.94
CA SER A 560 20.49 -6.75 -33.35
C SER A 560 19.88 -5.38 -33.69
N GLU A 561 20.25 -4.84 -34.86
CA GLU A 561 19.72 -3.56 -35.38
C GLU A 561 18.22 -3.60 -35.68
N VAL A 562 17.70 -4.80 -35.98
CA VAL A 562 16.27 -5.04 -36.24
C VAL A 562 15.41 -4.71 -35.03
N SER A 563 15.98 -4.68 -33.83
CA SER A 563 15.28 -4.25 -32.61
C SER A 563 14.76 -2.80 -32.68
N GLY A 564 15.30 -1.96 -33.58
CA GLY A 564 14.96 -0.54 -33.66
C GLY A 564 15.56 0.31 -32.54
N LEU A 565 16.34 -0.29 -31.64
CA LEU A 565 16.96 0.39 -30.50
C LEU A 565 18.27 1.09 -30.89
N ALA A 566 18.54 2.23 -30.25
CA ALA A 566 19.78 2.97 -30.42
C ALA A 566 21.01 2.10 -30.12
N GLU A 567 22.14 2.34 -30.80
CA GLU A 567 23.35 1.50 -30.66
C GLU A 567 23.84 1.38 -29.21
N GLY A 568 23.85 2.50 -28.47
CA GLY A 568 24.22 2.51 -27.05
C GLY A 568 23.33 1.58 -26.22
N ARG A 569 22.03 1.61 -26.49
CA ARG A 569 21.02 0.77 -25.83
C ARG A 569 21.22 -0.71 -26.13
N ARG A 570 21.45 -1.05 -27.40
CA ARG A 570 21.74 -2.42 -27.83
C ARG A 570 22.99 -2.98 -27.15
N LYS A 571 24.05 -2.17 -27.05
CA LYS A 571 25.29 -2.55 -26.34
C LYS A 571 25.06 -2.78 -24.85
N GLU A 572 24.27 -1.92 -24.21
CA GLU A 572 23.88 -2.06 -22.80
C GLU A 572 23.14 -3.38 -22.56
N LEU A 573 22.06 -3.63 -23.33
CA LEU A 573 21.24 -4.84 -23.17
C LEU A 573 22.01 -6.12 -23.52
N SER A 574 22.89 -6.08 -24.52
CA SER A 574 23.74 -7.23 -24.87
C SER A 574 24.66 -7.66 -23.73
N LYS A 575 25.08 -6.75 -22.83
CA LYS A 575 25.89 -7.11 -21.65
C LYS A 575 25.09 -7.90 -20.61
N LEU A 576 23.76 -7.75 -20.60
CA LEU A 576 22.86 -8.40 -19.65
C LEU A 576 22.33 -9.74 -20.18
N LEU A 577 22.36 -9.95 -21.50
CA LEU A 577 21.86 -11.15 -22.15
C LEU A 577 22.93 -12.26 -22.20
N LYS A 578 22.65 -13.40 -21.57
CA LYS A 578 23.55 -14.57 -21.63
C LYS A 578 23.32 -15.37 -22.92
N PRO A 579 24.36 -15.62 -23.75
CA PRO A 579 24.19 -16.40 -24.98
C PRO A 579 23.78 -17.84 -24.68
N SER A 580 22.75 -18.34 -25.37
CA SER A 580 22.20 -19.68 -25.17
C SER A 580 21.76 -20.34 -26.47
N LYS A 581 22.68 -21.05 -27.13
CA LYS A 581 22.38 -21.86 -28.32
C LYS A 581 21.33 -22.95 -28.05
N ARG A 582 21.31 -23.49 -26.82
CA ARG A 582 20.33 -24.51 -26.39
C ARG A 582 18.91 -23.94 -26.40
N ARG A 583 18.70 -22.79 -25.74
CA ARG A 583 17.38 -22.13 -25.68
C ARG A 583 16.94 -21.68 -27.06
N ALA A 584 17.85 -21.13 -27.86
CA ALA A 584 17.57 -20.74 -29.24
C ALA A 584 17.06 -21.91 -30.10
N LYS A 585 17.72 -23.08 -30.01
CA LYS A 585 17.28 -24.28 -30.74
C LYS A 585 15.90 -24.77 -30.31
N GLU A 586 15.63 -24.77 -29.00
CA GLU A 586 14.31 -25.11 -28.43
C GLU A 586 13.22 -24.19 -28.98
N LEU A 587 13.42 -22.87 -28.88
CA LEU A 587 12.49 -21.86 -29.38
C LEU A 587 12.25 -21.99 -30.89
N ARG A 588 13.30 -22.18 -31.69
CA ARG A 588 13.18 -22.41 -33.14
C ARG A 588 12.27 -23.59 -33.44
N THR A 589 12.48 -24.71 -32.74
CA THR A 589 11.67 -25.92 -32.90
C THR A 589 10.20 -25.67 -32.57
N ILE A 590 9.92 -24.87 -31.54
CA ILE A 590 8.56 -24.49 -31.15
C ILE A 590 7.91 -23.62 -32.23
N PHE A 591 8.61 -22.60 -32.73
CA PHE A 591 8.04 -21.65 -33.69
C PHE A 591 7.82 -22.27 -35.07
N GLU A 592 8.67 -23.19 -35.51
CA GLU A 592 8.50 -23.94 -36.77
C GLU A 592 7.26 -24.86 -36.76
N GLN A 593 6.78 -25.26 -35.59
CA GLN A 593 5.53 -26.04 -35.45
C GLN A 593 4.25 -25.18 -35.53
N GLY A 594 4.40 -23.85 -35.63
CA GLY A 594 3.29 -22.91 -35.63
C GLY A 594 2.92 -22.39 -34.24
N PHE A 595 2.04 -21.39 -34.23
CA PHE A 595 1.76 -20.56 -33.05
C PHE A 595 0.54 -21.00 -32.22
N GLU A 596 -0.08 -22.12 -32.55
CA GLU A 596 -1.17 -22.64 -31.74
C GLU A 596 -0.64 -23.14 -30.38
N ASN A 597 -1.25 -22.69 -29.29
CA ASN A 597 -0.81 -22.93 -27.91
C ASN A 597 0.67 -22.59 -27.67
N VAL A 598 1.18 -21.56 -28.34
CA VAL A 598 2.62 -21.24 -28.33
C VAL A 598 3.14 -20.82 -26.97
N LEU A 599 2.36 -20.10 -26.15
CA LEU A 599 2.85 -19.55 -24.88
C LEU A 599 3.21 -20.64 -23.85
N PRO A 600 2.36 -21.65 -23.58
CA PRO A 600 2.76 -22.77 -22.72
C PRO A 600 3.83 -23.69 -23.36
N LYS A 601 4.01 -23.68 -24.69
CA LYS A 601 5.13 -24.38 -25.34
C LYS A 601 6.46 -23.67 -25.09
N ILE A 602 6.48 -22.34 -25.14
CA ILE A 602 7.66 -21.51 -24.82
C ILE A 602 8.05 -21.68 -23.35
N TRP A 603 7.06 -21.58 -22.46
CA TRP A 603 7.25 -21.58 -21.00
C TRP A 603 6.42 -22.66 -20.34
N LYS A 604 7.07 -23.80 -20.02
CA LYS A 604 6.40 -24.98 -19.45
C LYS A 604 5.85 -24.76 -18.04
N ASN A 605 6.39 -23.77 -17.33
CA ASN A 605 5.97 -23.41 -15.97
C ASN A 605 4.85 -22.35 -15.96
N LEU A 606 4.43 -21.85 -17.12
CA LEU A 606 3.40 -20.81 -17.24
C LEU A 606 2.06 -21.34 -16.70
N ASP A 607 1.61 -20.76 -15.59
CA ASP A 607 0.41 -21.17 -14.86
C ASP A 607 -0.64 -20.07 -14.75
N LEU A 608 -0.29 -18.82 -15.05
CA LEU A 608 -1.19 -17.69 -14.90
C LEU A 608 -0.86 -16.53 -15.86
N ILE A 609 -1.90 -15.92 -16.43
CA ILE A 609 -1.81 -14.66 -17.17
C ILE A 609 -2.76 -13.68 -16.51
N ILE A 610 -2.25 -12.54 -16.03
CA ILE A 610 -3.03 -11.48 -15.39
C ILE A 610 -3.14 -10.31 -16.38
N SER A 611 -4.37 -9.93 -16.73
CA SER A 611 -4.64 -8.94 -17.76
C SER A 611 -6.08 -8.47 -17.76
N ALA A 612 -6.33 -7.16 -17.85
CA ALA A 612 -7.70 -6.65 -18.01
C ALA A 612 -8.31 -7.13 -19.34
N GLY A 613 -9.24 -8.08 -19.24
CA GLY A 613 -9.83 -8.78 -20.38
C GLY A 613 -11.37 -8.78 -20.38
N SER A 614 -11.99 -8.05 -19.46
CA SER A 614 -13.43 -7.83 -19.38
C SER A 614 -13.90 -6.69 -20.28
N GLY A 615 -15.22 -6.40 -20.28
CA GLY A 615 -15.75 -5.22 -20.97
C GLY A 615 -15.44 -5.21 -22.48
N GLU A 616 -14.89 -4.10 -22.94
CA GLU A 616 -14.42 -3.87 -24.30
C GLU A 616 -13.30 -4.85 -24.68
N ASN A 617 -12.46 -5.26 -23.72
CA ASN A 617 -11.33 -6.17 -23.97
C ASN A 617 -11.74 -7.64 -24.14
N ALA A 618 -13.01 -7.99 -23.92
CA ALA A 618 -13.50 -9.36 -24.03
C ALA A 618 -13.34 -9.98 -25.43
N VAL A 619 -13.27 -9.16 -26.49
CA VAL A 619 -12.98 -9.63 -27.85
C VAL A 619 -11.55 -10.18 -27.92
N TYR A 620 -10.58 -9.49 -27.34
CA TYR A 620 -9.18 -9.92 -27.32
C TYR A 620 -8.98 -11.14 -26.42
N SER A 621 -9.72 -11.25 -25.31
CA SER A 621 -9.75 -12.45 -24.47
C SER A 621 -10.19 -13.71 -25.21
N ARG A 622 -11.10 -13.59 -26.19
CA ARG A 622 -11.43 -14.73 -27.07
C ARG A 622 -10.31 -15.03 -28.06
N GLN A 623 -9.71 -14.00 -28.65
CA GLN A 623 -8.65 -14.17 -29.65
C GLN A 623 -7.36 -14.74 -29.05
N ILE A 624 -7.03 -14.44 -27.79
CA ILE A 624 -5.80 -14.92 -27.15
C ILE A 624 -5.86 -16.42 -26.80
N MET A 625 -7.07 -17.00 -26.64
CA MET A 625 -7.26 -18.42 -26.28
C MET A 625 -6.48 -19.38 -27.18
N LYS A 626 -6.38 -19.10 -28.49
CA LYS A 626 -5.64 -19.95 -29.46
C LYS A 626 -4.13 -20.00 -29.19
N TYR A 627 -3.59 -19.07 -28.41
CA TYR A 627 -2.17 -18.95 -28.10
C TYR A 627 -1.82 -19.43 -26.69
N ILE A 628 -2.76 -19.33 -25.74
CA ILE A 628 -2.56 -19.67 -24.33
C ILE A 628 -3.05 -21.08 -23.97
N GLY A 629 -3.92 -21.69 -24.79
CA GLY A 629 -4.46 -23.02 -24.53
C GLY A 629 -5.26 -23.05 -23.23
N SER A 630 -4.87 -23.92 -22.30
CA SER A 630 -5.53 -24.11 -20.99
C SER A 630 -4.96 -23.23 -19.88
N VAL A 631 -3.99 -22.35 -20.17
CA VAL A 631 -3.44 -21.43 -19.16
C VAL A 631 -4.54 -20.47 -18.71
N PRO A 632 -4.84 -20.38 -17.40
CA PRO A 632 -5.84 -19.45 -16.86
C PRO A 632 -5.54 -17.99 -17.22
N LEU A 633 -6.59 -17.27 -17.65
CA LEU A 633 -6.58 -15.83 -17.88
C LEU A 633 -7.34 -15.13 -16.75
N ASP A 634 -6.61 -14.49 -15.85
CA ASP A 634 -7.13 -13.74 -14.72
C ASP A 634 -7.32 -12.27 -15.12
N TYR A 635 -8.53 -11.73 -14.92
CA TYR A 635 -8.83 -10.35 -15.29
C TYR A 635 -8.32 -9.29 -14.31
N GLY A 636 -7.62 -9.72 -13.26
CA GLY A 636 -6.92 -8.88 -12.31
C GLY A 636 -7.87 -7.97 -11.54
N TYR A 637 -7.72 -6.67 -11.76
CA TYR A 637 -8.40 -5.63 -11.00
C TYR A 637 -9.26 -4.76 -11.92
N LEU A 638 -10.48 -4.46 -11.49
CA LEU A 638 -11.28 -3.39 -12.07
C LEU A 638 -10.77 -2.05 -11.53
N GLY A 639 -9.73 -1.52 -12.16
CA GLY A 639 -9.09 -0.26 -11.79
C GLY A 639 -9.30 0.84 -12.83
N ILE A 640 -9.52 2.06 -12.35
CA ILE A 640 -9.50 3.29 -13.15
C ILE A 640 -8.46 4.25 -12.58
N ALA A 641 -8.30 5.44 -13.15
CA ALA A 641 -7.30 6.41 -12.66
C ALA A 641 -7.65 7.02 -11.29
N GLU A 642 -8.94 7.00 -10.95
CA GLU A 642 -9.54 7.56 -9.75
C GLU A 642 -9.57 6.58 -8.58
N GLY A 643 -9.33 5.28 -8.82
CA GLY A 643 -9.31 4.27 -7.78
C GLY A 643 -9.45 2.84 -8.31
N ILE A 644 -9.30 1.87 -7.40
CA ILE A 644 -9.57 0.44 -7.65
C ILE A 644 -10.98 0.14 -7.12
N ILE A 645 -11.82 -0.45 -7.96
CA ILE A 645 -13.21 -0.77 -7.63
C ILE A 645 -13.31 -2.19 -7.05
N GLY A 646 -12.57 -3.14 -7.62
CA GLY A 646 -12.62 -4.53 -7.16
C GLY A 646 -11.57 -5.45 -7.78
N LYS A 647 -11.41 -6.64 -7.19
CA LYS A 647 -10.54 -7.72 -7.68
C LYS A 647 -11.40 -8.84 -8.26
N VAL A 648 -10.97 -9.46 -9.36
CA VAL A 648 -11.70 -10.59 -9.95
C VAL A 648 -11.87 -11.72 -8.92
N SER A 649 -13.03 -12.37 -8.94
CA SER A 649 -13.38 -13.41 -7.97
C SER A 649 -12.59 -14.70 -8.17
N ALA A 650 -12.25 -15.03 -9.41
CA ALA A 650 -11.41 -16.16 -9.79
C ALA A 650 -10.87 -15.99 -11.22
N PRO A 651 -9.78 -16.68 -11.60
CA PRO A 651 -9.31 -16.70 -12.97
C PRO A 651 -10.39 -17.16 -13.96
N GLY A 652 -10.53 -16.46 -15.09
CA GLY A 652 -11.53 -16.73 -16.12
C GLY A 652 -12.94 -16.21 -15.83
N GLU A 653 -13.23 -15.80 -14.58
CA GLU A 653 -14.49 -15.17 -14.22
C GLU A 653 -14.54 -13.70 -14.63
N ASN A 654 -15.75 -13.17 -14.84
CA ASN A 654 -15.97 -11.75 -15.10
C ASN A 654 -16.78 -11.07 -13.98
N THR A 655 -16.59 -11.55 -12.75
CA THR A 655 -17.18 -10.97 -11.55
C THR A 655 -16.05 -10.50 -10.63
N TYR A 656 -16.24 -9.35 -10.00
CA TYR A 656 -15.27 -8.65 -9.18
C TYR A 656 -15.83 -8.52 -7.76
N ILE A 657 -15.02 -8.87 -6.78
CA ILE A 657 -15.27 -8.60 -5.37
C ILE A 657 -14.93 -7.13 -5.15
N ILE A 658 -15.88 -6.35 -4.63
CA ILE A 658 -15.67 -4.94 -4.31
C ILE A 658 -14.52 -4.81 -3.29
N MET A 659 -13.63 -3.83 -3.51
CA MET A 659 -12.51 -3.53 -2.62
C MET A 659 -12.66 -2.12 -2.03
N GLU A 660 -12.90 -2.03 -0.73
CA GLU A 660 -13.09 -0.75 -0.01
C GLU A 660 -11.88 -0.35 0.86
N LYS A 661 -10.69 -0.89 0.60
CA LYS A 661 -9.50 -0.66 1.46
C LYS A 661 -9.11 0.83 1.52
N ASP A 662 -9.06 1.52 0.38
CA ASP A 662 -8.40 2.84 0.27
C ASP A 662 -9.19 3.88 -0.53
N SER A 663 -10.38 3.51 -1.01
CA SER A 663 -11.37 4.41 -1.59
C SER A 663 -12.74 4.01 -1.07
N PHE A 664 -13.53 5.01 -0.70
CA PHE A 664 -14.90 4.80 -0.32
C PHE A 664 -15.76 4.76 -1.59
N LEU A 665 -16.48 3.66 -1.76
CA LEU A 665 -17.29 3.39 -2.94
C LEU A 665 -18.77 3.53 -2.58
N GLU A 666 -19.48 4.31 -3.37
CA GLU A 666 -20.94 4.34 -3.36
C GLU A 666 -21.48 3.95 -4.74
N PHE A 667 -22.76 3.63 -4.79
CA PHE A 667 -23.42 3.10 -5.97
C PHE A 667 -24.70 3.88 -6.24
N LEU A 668 -24.72 4.60 -7.36
CA LEU A 668 -25.89 5.35 -7.82
C LEU A 668 -26.69 4.48 -8.79
N PRO A 669 -27.97 4.14 -8.53
CA PRO A 669 -28.75 3.31 -9.44
C PRO A 669 -28.85 3.96 -10.82
N GLU A 670 -28.65 3.16 -11.87
CA GLU A 670 -28.65 3.66 -13.24
C GLU A 670 -30.00 4.27 -13.67
N ASP A 671 -31.10 3.62 -13.26
CA ASP A 671 -32.48 3.98 -13.63
C ASP A 671 -33.14 5.01 -12.70
N SER A 672 -32.38 5.65 -11.79
CA SER A 672 -32.95 6.60 -10.82
C SER A 672 -32.63 8.04 -11.16
N ASP A 673 -33.67 8.89 -11.19
CA ASP A 673 -33.54 10.35 -11.26
C ASP A 673 -33.19 10.99 -9.90
N LYS A 674 -32.96 10.18 -8.85
CA LYS A 674 -32.61 10.66 -7.51
C LYS A 674 -31.12 10.49 -7.26
N ASP A 675 -30.50 11.49 -6.65
CA ASP A 675 -29.09 11.45 -6.19
C ASP A 675 -28.86 10.54 -4.97
N LYS A 676 -29.73 9.56 -4.74
CA LYS A 676 -29.59 8.61 -3.65
C LYS A 676 -28.59 7.52 -4.05
N THR A 677 -27.48 7.47 -3.34
CA THR A 677 -26.46 6.43 -3.45
C THR A 677 -26.65 5.36 -2.38
N PHE A 678 -26.05 4.21 -2.61
CA PHE A 678 -26.06 3.03 -1.75
C PHE A 678 -24.64 2.57 -1.46
N ILE A 679 -24.41 1.89 -0.35
CA ILE A 679 -23.16 1.18 -0.08
C ILE A 679 -23.19 -0.24 -0.64
N ALA A 680 -22.04 -0.93 -0.69
CA ALA A 680 -21.91 -2.24 -1.31
C ALA A 680 -22.86 -3.31 -0.74
N SER A 681 -23.13 -3.28 0.57
CA SER A 681 -24.03 -4.24 1.24
C SER A 681 -25.52 -4.01 0.95
N GLU A 682 -25.89 -2.82 0.44
CA GLU A 682 -27.27 -2.43 0.17
C GLU A 682 -27.70 -2.69 -1.29
N LEU A 683 -26.80 -3.22 -2.12
CA LEU A 683 -27.08 -3.39 -3.55
C LEU A 683 -28.11 -4.48 -3.80
N GLU A 684 -29.04 -4.20 -4.71
CA GLU A 684 -30.02 -5.17 -5.18
C GLU A 684 -29.43 -5.97 -6.34
N ILE A 685 -29.49 -7.29 -6.24
CA ILE A 685 -28.96 -8.20 -7.26
C ILE A 685 -29.67 -7.99 -8.60
N SER A 686 -28.92 -8.12 -9.70
CA SER A 686 -29.34 -7.88 -11.08
C SER A 686 -29.71 -6.43 -11.43
N LYS A 687 -29.43 -5.47 -10.55
CA LYS A 687 -29.54 -4.03 -10.88
C LYS A 687 -28.19 -3.44 -11.29
N HIS A 688 -28.27 -2.39 -12.11
CA HIS A 688 -27.12 -1.61 -12.56
C HIS A 688 -26.92 -0.35 -11.72
N TYR A 689 -25.66 -0.05 -11.45
CA TYR A 689 -25.24 1.09 -10.66
C TYR A 689 -24.03 1.76 -11.31
N GLU A 690 -24.01 3.08 -11.27
CA GLU A 690 -22.81 3.88 -11.50
C GLU A 690 -21.97 3.90 -10.22
N VAL A 691 -20.66 3.62 -10.35
CA VAL A 691 -19.73 3.66 -9.23
C VAL A 691 -19.34 5.10 -8.91
N ILE A 692 -19.48 5.48 -7.66
CA ILE A 692 -19.13 6.79 -7.10
C ILE A 692 -17.91 6.60 -6.20
N ILE A 693 -16.89 7.44 -6.36
CA ILE A 693 -15.60 7.28 -5.68
C ILE A 693 -15.30 8.47 -4.79
N SER A 694 -14.87 8.19 -3.56
CA SER A 694 -14.16 9.15 -2.72
C SER A 694 -12.79 8.59 -2.35
N ASN A 695 -11.73 9.41 -2.46
CA ASN A 695 -10.36 8.94 -2.30
C ASN A 695 -9.44 9.97 -1.61
N MET A 696 -8.23 9.52 -1.22
CA MET A 696 -7.20 10.34 -0.58
C MET A 696 -6.57 11.41 -1.49
N ALA A 697 -6.82 11.34 -2.80
CA ALA A 697 -6.28 12.30 -3.76
C ALA A 697 -7.18 13.54 -3.94
N GLY A 698 -8.32 13.60 -3.24
CA GLY A 698 -9.19 14.78 -3.22
C GLY A 698 -10.40 14.70 -4.15
N LEU A 699 -10.74 13.51 -4.65
CA LEU A 699 -12.04 13.25 -5.29
C LEU A 699 -13.03 12.82 -4.20
N TYR A 700 -14.21 13.43 -4.17
CA TYR A 700 -15.23 13.23 -3.14
C TYR A 700 -16.60 13.07 -3.80
N ARG A 701 -17.25 11.94 -3.55
CA ARG A 701 -18.49 11.53 -4.24
C ARG A 701 -18.42 11.72 -5.77
N TYR A 702 -17.27 11.41 -6.34
CA TYR A 702 -16.96 11.62 -7.75
C TYR A 702 -17.62 10.55 -8.61
N ARG A 703 -18.40 10.99 -9.59
CA ARG A 703 -19.06 10.15 -10.59
C ARG A 703 -18.04 9.58 -11.56
N SER A 704 -17.71 8.29 -11.42
CA SER A 704 -16.70 7.65 -12.27
C SER A 704 -17.17 7.41 -13.70
N GLY A 705 -18.48 7.37 -13.95
CA GLY A 705 -19.07 6.92 -15.20
C GLY A 705 -19.08 5.40 -15.39
N ILE A 706 -18.42 4.62 -14.52
CA ILE A 706 -18.36 3.16 -14.64
C ILE A 706 -19.68 2.54 -14.18
N ILE A 707 -20.33 1.79 -15.07
CA ILE A 707 -21.54 1.03 -14.78
C ILE A 707 -21.19 -0.41 -14.43
N VAL A 708 -21.73 -0.88 -13.31
CA VAL A 708 -21.60 -2.27 -12.83
C VAL A 708 -22.96 -2.88 -12.53
N GLU A 709 -23.07 -4.20 -12.70
CA GLU A 709 -24.21 -5.01 -12.28
C GLU A 709 -23.90 -5.68 -10.95
N ALA A 710 -24.78 -5.56 -9.95
CA ALA A 710 -24.66 -6.33 -8.71
C ALA A 710 -25.05 -7.79 -8.97
N THR A 711 -24.11 -8.74 -8.78
CA THR A 711 -24.31 -10.13 -9.20
C THR A 711 -24.65 -11.08 -8.05
N LYS A 712 -23.99 -10.93 -6.90
CA LYS A 712 -24.29 -11.69 -5.67
C LYS A 712 -23.71 -11.00 -4.45
N ILE A 713 -24.24 -11.34 -3.27
CA ILE A 713 -23.66 -11.01 -1.96
C ILE A 713 -23.43 -12.34 -1.24
N GLN A 714 -22.19 -12.61 -0.85
CA GLN A 714 -21.79 -13.87 -0.23
C GLN A 714 -20.72 -13.60 0.83
N ASP A 715 -20.87 -14.16 2.03
CA ASP A 715 -19.93 -14.02 3.15
C ASP A 715 -19.60 -12.55 3.50
N GLY A 716 -20.60 -11.67 3.40
CA GLY A 716 -20.45 -10.23 3.64
C GLY A 716 -19.73 -9.47 2.52
N GLN A 717 -19.37 -10.13 1.42
CA GLN A 717 -18.74 -9.52 0.24
C GLN A 717 -19.74 -9.35 -0.89
N THR A 718 -19.70 -8.18 -1.52
CA THR A 718 -20.52 -7.88 -2.70
C THR A 718 -19.72 -8.08 -3.98
N TYR A 719 -20.32 -8.82 -4.90
CA TYR A 719 -19.75 -9.16 -6.20
C TYR A 719 -20.45 -8.36 -7.29
N VAL A 720 -19.66 -7.68 -8.11
CA VAL A 720 -20.16 -6.88 -9.22
C VAL A 720 -19.56 -7.33 -10.55
N ARG A 721 -20.26 -7.05 -11.65
CA ARG A 721 -19.77 -7.29 -13.00
C ARG A 721 -19.65 -5.96 -13.73
N TYR A 722 -18.50 -5.70 -14.35
CA TYR A 722 -18.35 -4.53 -15.22
C TYR A 722 -19.29 -4.64 -16.43
N CYS A 723 -20.06 -3.57 -16.67
CA CYS A 723 -20.98 -3.48 -17.78
C CYS A 723 -20.41 -2.62 -18.91
N TYR A 724 -20.24 -1.32 -18.67
CA TYR A 724 -19.73 -0.33 -19.63
C TYR A 724 -19.36 0.99 -18.93
N ASP A 725 -18.71 1.91 -19.64
CA ASP A 725 -18.49 3.29 -19.19
C ASP A 725 -19.52 4.23 -19.84
N ARG A 726 -20.15 5.12 -19.06
CA ARG A 726 -21.14 6.10 -19.54
C ARG A 726 -20.61 6.98 -20.66
N LYS A 727 -19.30 7.21 -20.73
CA LYS A 727 -18.68 7.97 -21.84
C LYS A 727 -18.76 7.21 -23.18
N ASP A 728 -18.89 5.89 -23.14
CA ASP A 728 -18.93 5.00 -24.31
C ASP A 728 -20.37 4.67 -24.72
N VAL A 729 -21.28 5.64 -24.54
CA VAL A 729 -22.68 5.59 -24.96
C VAL A 729 -22.90 6.62 -26.06
N VAL A 730 -23.47 6.19 -27.18
CA VAL A 730 -23.85 7.06 -28.30
C VAL A 730 -25.35 7.13 -28.44
N THR A 731 -25.89 8.34 -28.62
CA THR A 731 -27.34 8.56 -28.73
C THR A 731 -27.70 9.20 -30.07
N VAL A 732 -28.73 8.68 -30.74
CA VAL A 732 -29.35 9.30 -31.93
C VAL A 732 -30.86 9.36 -31.72
N SER A 733 -31.44 10.56 -31.81
CA SER A 733 -32.89 10.79 -31.62
C SER A 733 -33.50 10.12 -30.38
N GLY A 734 -32.78 10.18 -29.25
CA GLY A 734 -33.20 9.60 -27.97
C GLY A 734 -33.04 8.08 -27.85
N VAL A 735 -32.44 7.42 -28.83
CA VAL A 735 -32.04 6.01 -28.75
C VAL A 735 -30.56 5.94 -28.40
N SER A 736 -30.22 5.36 -27.25
CA SER A 736 -28.83 5.17 -26.81
C SER A 736 -28.34 3.75 -27.10
N ILE A 737 -27.09 3.64 -27.55
CA ILE A 737 -26.36 2.38 -27.71
C ILE A 737 -25.08 2.48 -26.89
N ASN A 738 -24.86 1.52 -25.99
CA ASN A 738 -23.65 1.40 -25.17
C ASN A 738 -22.76 0.23 -25.65
N THR A 739 -21.54 0.12 -25.12
CA THR A 739 -20.58 -0.95 -25.48
C THR A 739 -21.11 -2.34 -25.16
N LEU A 740 -21.86 -2.49 -24.08
CA LEU A 740 -22.45 -3.76 -23.66
C LEU A 740 -23.45 -4.30 -24.69
N SER A 741 -24.45 -3.50 -25.06
CA SER A 741 -25.47 -3.86 -26.04
C SER A 741 -24.88 -4.08 -27.43
N LEU A 742 -23.93 -3.23 -27.84
CA LEU A 742 -23.25 -3.40 -29.12
C LEU A 742 -22.44 -4.70 -29.16
N ARG A 743 -21.75 -5.07 -28.07
CA ARG A 743 -21.00 -6.33 -27.98
C ARG A 743 -21.92 -7.55 -28.02
N GLN A 744 -23.06 -7.50 -27.34
CA GLN A 744 -24.06 -8.57 -27.36
C GLN A 744 -24.60 -8.80 -28.77
N ALA A 745 -24.94 -7.72 -29.49
CA ALA A 745 -25.36 -7.79 -30.88
C ALA A 745 -24.22 -8.22 -31.81
N GLY A 746 -23.02 -7.66 -31.64
CA GLY A 746 -21.83 -7.94 -32.45
C GLY A 746 -21.45 -9.42 -32.49
N LYS A 747 -21.52 -10.11 -31.35
CA LYS A 747 -21.30 -11.57 -31.30
C LYS A 747 -22.26 -12.33 -32.22
N LYS A 748 -23.54 -11.94 -32.23
CA LYS A 748 -24.56 -12.56 -33.07
C LYS A 748 -24.44 -12.15 -34.53
N ILE A 749 -24.00 -10.92 -34.79
CA ILE A 749 -23.69 -10.44 -36.15
C ILE A 749 -22.56 -11.27 -36.75
N ASP A 750 -21.45 -11.45 -36.04
CA ASP A 750 -20.31 -12.28 -36.49
C ASP A 750 -20.75 -13.74 -36.76
N GLU A 751 -21.50 -14.34 -35.83
CA GLU A 751 -22.04 -15.71 -35.96
C GLU A 751 -22.94 -15.88 -37.19
N GLU A 752 -23.90 -14.99 -37.42
CA GLU A 752 -24.84 -15.08 -38.54
C GLU A 752 -24.22 -14.65 -39.89
N ALA A 753 -23.27 -13.72 -39.88
CA ALA A 753 -22.58 -13.26 -41.09
C ALA A 753 -21.41 -14.17 -41.51
N GLY A 754 -21.03 -15.15 -40.69
CA GLY A 754 -19.91 -16.05 -40.96
C GLY A 754 -18.57 -15.32 -41.02
N MET A 755 -18.40 -14.28 -40.19
CA MET A 755 -17.20 -13.47 -40.16
C MET A 755 -16.61 -13.39 -38.74
N ILE A 756 -15.33 -13.02 -38.66
CA ILE A 756 -14.66 -12.74 -37.39
C ILE A 756 -14.23 -11.28 -37.44
N THR A 757 -14.83 -10.46 -36.58
CA THR A 757 -14.46 -9.05 -36.47
C THR A 757 -13.21 -8.91 -35.58
N TYR A 758 -12.13 -8.40 -36.17
CA TYR A 758 -10.88 -8.06 -35.48
C TYR A 758 -11.08 -6.88 -34.53
N ASP A 759 -11.77 -5.84 -35.00
CA ASP A 759 -12.04 -4.61 -34.26
C ASP A 759 -13.27 -3.90 -34.85
N TYR A 760 -13.96 -3.08 -34.07
CA TYR A 760 -15.11 -2.31 -34.55
C TYR A 760 -15.23 -0.94 -33.88
N CYS A 761 -15.88 -0.02 -34.57
CA CYS A 761 -16.17 1.32 -34.06
C CYS A 761 -17.58 1.75 -34.45
N LEU A 762 -18.35 2.25 -33.50
CA LEU A 762 -19.71 2.77 -33.73
C LEU A 762 -19.72 4.29 -33.59
N PHE A 763 -20.37 4.95 -34.54
CA PHE A 763 -20.59 6.39 -34.56
C PHE A 763 -22.08 6.74 -34.59
N ALA A 764 -22.49 7.73 -33.79
CA ALA A 764 -23.79 8.40 -33.95
C ALA A 764 -23.71 9.49 -35.03
N ASN A 765 -24.50 9.39 -36.08
CA ASN A 765 -24.60 10.40 -37.14
C ASN A 765 -25.93 11.15 -37.04
N ASP A 766 -25.96 12.22 -36.26
CA ASP A 766 -27.15 13.05 -36.04
C ASP A 766 -27.67 13.68 -37.35
N LYS A 767 -26.77 14.05 -38.27
CA LYS A 767 -27.15 14.65 -39.56
C LYS A 767 -27.95 13.69 -40.44
N LYS A 768 -27.62 12.41 -40.38
CA LYS A 768 -28.30 11.34 -41.13
C LYS A 768 -29.28 10.56 -40.26
N ASN A 769 -29.46 10.98 -39.01
CA ASN A 769 -30.31 10.35 -38.03
C ASN A 769 -30.12 8.82 -37.95
N CYS A 770 -28.86 8.35 -38.06
CA CYS A 770 -28.52 6.93 -38.09
C CYS A 770 -27.25 6.64 -37.30
N PHE A 771 -26.98 5.36 -37.04
CA PHE A 771 -25.69 4.91 -36.55
C PHE A 771 -24.81 4.43 -37.71
N GLU A 772 -23.49 4.58 -37.61
CA GLU A 772 -22.50 4.08 -38.57
C GLU A 772 -21.53 3.13 -37.85
N LEU A 773 -21.53 1.86 -38.23
CA LEU A 773 -20.71 0.79 -37.65
C LEU A 773 -19.59 0.42 -38.62
N PHE A 774 -18.35 0.67 -38.22
CA PHE A 774 -17.14 0.28 -38.92
C PHE A 774 -16.66 -1.05 -38.36
N LEU A 775 -16.49 -2.03 -39.24
CA LEU A 775 -16.03 -3.38 -38.91
C LEU A 775 -14.69 -3.61 -39.57
N LYS A 776 -13.70 -4.03 -38.78
CA LYS A 776 -12.41 -4.49 -39.27
C LYS A 776 -12.40 -6.01 -39.19
N PRO A 777 -12.42 -6.75 -40.30
CA PRO A 777 -12.41 -8.21 -40.28
C PRO A 777 -11.00 -8.77 -39.98
N GLU A 778 -10.92 -9.96 -39.38
CA GLU A 778 -9.63 -10.66 -39.14
C GLU A 778 -8.94 -11.03 -40.46
N LYS A 779 -9.70 -11.40 -41.48
CA LYS A 779 -9.20 -11.76 -42.82
C LYS A 779 -9.95 -10.97 -43.89
N GLU A 780 -9.29 -10.74 -45.03
CA GLU A 780 -10.00 -10.23 -46.20
C GLU A 780 -11.02 -11.25 -46.70
N GLY A 781 -12.20 -10.77 -47.04
CA GLY A 781 -13.31 -11.57 -47.54
C GLY A 781 -14.35 -10.71 -48.24
N ASN A 782 -15.12 -11.33 -49.15
CA ASN A 782 -16.24 -10.67 -49.84
C ASN A 782 -17.48 -10.65 -48.93
N TYR A 783 -17.48 -9.76 -47.93
CA TYR A 783 -18.62 -9.58 -47.04
C TYR A 783 -19.65 -8.66 -47.69
N SER A 784 -20.90 -9.11 -47.80
CA SER A 784 -21.99 -8.27 -48.30
C SER A 784 -22.41 -7.25 -47.24
N ALA A 785 -22.05 -5.98 -47.43
CA ALA A 785 -22.44 -4.90 -46.52
C ALA A 785 -23.96 -4.84 -46.29
N LYS A 786 -24.76 -5.16 -47.31
CA LYS A 786 -26.22 -5.21 -47.21
C LYS A 786 -26.70 -6.35 -46.32
N LEU A 787 -26.13 -7.55 -46.47
CA LEU A 787 -26.48 -8.70 -45.62
C LEU A 787 -26.10 -8.43 -44.16
N VAL A 788 -24.89 -7.91 -43.91
CA VAL A 788 -24.44 -7.57 -42.56
C VAL A 788 -25.29 -6.45 -41.96
N GLN A 789 -25.75 -5.47 -42.75
CA GLN A 789 -26.70 -4.45 -42.31
C GLN A 789 -28.04 -5.06 -41.87
N GLU A 790 -28.59 -6.00 -42.64
CA GLU A 790 -29.87 -6.67 -42.31
C GLU A 790 -29.77 -7.49 -41.03
N ILE A 791 -28.66 -8.22 -40.85
CA ILE A 791 -28.36 -8.96 -39.62
C ILE A 791 -28.19 -8.00 -38.44
N ALA A 792 -27.43 -6.91 -38.61
CA ALA A 792 -27.20 -5.92 -37.57
C ALA A 792 -28.50 -5.25 -37.12
N GLU A 793 -29.37 -4.86 -38.05
CA GLU A 793 -30.69 -4.29 -37.75
C GLU A 793 -31.55 -5.24 -36.89
N LYS A 794 -31.56 -6.53 -37.26
CA LYS A 794 -32.30 -7.57 -36.56
C LYS A 794 -31.75 -7.79 -35.14
N GLU A 795 -30.45 -7.97 -34.99
CA GLU A 795 -29.84 -8.28 -33.70
C GLU A 795 -29.82 -7.07 -32.77
N LEU A 796 -29.55 -5.86 -33.26
CA LEU A 796 -29.67 -4.62 -32.46
C LEU A 796 -31.10 -4.39 -31.99
N SER A 797 -32.12 -4.65 -32.82
CA SER A 797 -33.52 -4.49 -32.42
C SER A 797 -33.95 -5.47 -31.32
N LYS A 798 -33.33 -6.65 -31.26
CA LYS A 798 -33.57 -7.64 -30.19
C LYS A 798 -32.90 -7.22 -28.89
N VAL A 799 -31.63 -6.82 -28.95
CA VAL A 799 -30.83 -6.45 -27.78
C VAL A 799 -31.29 -5.10 -27.22
N ILE A 800 -31.73 -4.18 -28.08
CA ILE A 800 -32.10 -2.81 -27.73
C ILE A 800 -33.56 -2.55 -28.17
N PRO A 801 -34.56 -2.87 -27.34
CA PRO A 801 -35.97 -2.71 -27.72
C PRO A 801 -36.35 -1.27 -28.11
N SER A 802 -35.71 -0.25 -27.53
CA SER A 802 -35.90 1.16 -27.91
C SER A 802 -35.43 1.45 -29.34
N TYR A 803 -34.32 0.85 -29.78
CA TYR A 803 -33.85 0.89 -31.17
C TYR A 803 -34.90 0.30 -32.11
N GLY A 804 -35.39 -0.91 -31.82
CA GLY A 804 -36.42 -1.56 -32.63
C GLY A 804 -37.72 -0.74 -32.73
N ARG A 805 -38.15 -0.12 -31.63
CA ARG A 805 -39.32 0.79 -31.63
C ARG A 805 -39.07 2.03 -32.46
N ALA A 806 -37.90 2.67 -32.33
CA ALA A 806 -37.55 3.88 -33.06
C ALA A 806 -37.39 3.63 -34.57
N ARG A 807 -36.80 2.48 -34.97
CA ARG A 807 -36.73 2.03 -36.36
C ARG A 807 -38.11 1.81 -36.96
N LYS A 808 -39.02 1.13 -36.25
CA LYS A 808 -40.41 0.91 -36.69
C LYS A 808 -41.21 2.23 -36.80
N ALA A 809 -40.96 3.16 -35.89
CA ALA A 809 -41.61 4.48 -35.87
C ALA A 809 -40.98 5.49 -36.85
N GLY A 810 -39.94 5.12 -37.61
CA GLY A 810 -39.24 6.03 -38.52
C GLY A 810 -38.48 7.16 -37.82
N LYS A 811 -38.21 7.03 -36.51
CA LYS A 811 -37.50 8.05 -35.72
C LYS A 811 -35.99 8.04 -35.94
N ILE A 812 -35.44 6.93 -36.42
CA ILE A 812 -34.03 6.78 -36.81
C ILE A 812 -33.94 5.95 -38.09
N ASP A 813 -32.95 6.24 -38.92
CA ASP A 813 -32.64 5.55 -40.17
C ASP A 813 -31.90 4.22 -39.92
N LYS A 814 -31.76 3.38 -40.96
CA LYS A 814 -31.02 2.11 -40.87
C LYS A 814 -29.56 2.36 -40.47
N ILE A 815 -29.00 1.49 -39.62
CA ILE A 815 -27.56 1.48 -39.32
C ILE A 815 -26.76 1.28 -40.61
N ARG A 816 -25.65 1.98 -40.77
CA ARG A 816 -24.75 1.83 -41.93
C ARG A 816 -23.57 0.97 -41.55
N ILE A 817 -23.17 0.06 -42.43
CA ILE A 817 -22.03 -0.83 -42.23
C ILE A 817 -20.90 -0.40 -43.15
N HIS A 818 -19.70 -0.29 -42.60
CA HIS A 818 -18.47 0.10 -43.29
C HIS A 818 -17.39 -0.95 -42.99
N PHE A 819 -16.62 -1.38 -43.99
CA PHE A 819 -15.50 -2.31 -43.79
C PHE A 819 -14.17 -1.56 -43.84
N LEU A 820 -13.32 -1.82 -42.84
CA LEU A 820 -11.94 -1.35 -42.79
C LEU A 820 -10.99 -2.44 -43.34
N PRO A 821 -9.76 -2.09 -43.76
CA PRO A 821 -8.79 -3.09 -44.26
C PRO A 821 -8.48 -4.13 -43.18
N SER A 822 -8.19 -5.36 -43.57
CA SER A 822 -7.90 -6.44 -42.61
C SER A 822 -6.68 -6.14 -41.74
N ALA A 823 -6.63 -6.74 -40.55
CA ALA A 823 -5.58 -6.46 -39.59
C ALA A 823 -4.17 -6.93 -39.98
N ASP A 824 -4.05 -7.90 -40.88
CA ASP A 824 -2.77 -8.41 -41.35
C ASP A 824 -1.92 -7.31 -42.05
N ALA A 825 -2.56 -6.27 -42.60
CA ALA A 825 -1.89 -5.18 -43.32
C ALA A 825 -1.21 -4.13 -42.41
N ASP A 826 -1.64 -3.96 -41.16
CA ASP A 826 -1.15 -2.90 -40.25
C ASP A 826 0.03 -3.35 -39.37
N ILE A 827 0.11 -4.65 -39.06
CA ILE A 827 1.12 -5.24 -38.16
C ILE A 827 2.55 -5.05 -38.72
N VAL A 828 2.71 -5.00 -40.05
CA VAL A 828 4.00 -4.81 -40.74
C VAL A 828 4.52 -3.36 -40.64
N LYS A 829 3.67 -2.39 -40.28
CA LYS A 829 4.03 -0.94 -40.26
C LYS A 829 4.27 -0.38 -38.86
N GLY A 830 4.38 -1.22 -37.83
CA GLY A 830 4.77 -0.80 -36.47
C GLY A 830 3.74 0.08 -35.73
N LYS A 831 2.53 0.29 -36.27
CA LYS A 831 1.47 1.02 -35.57
C LYS A 831 0.76 0.06 -34.61
N ALA A 832 0.81 0.35 -33.31
CA ALA A 832 0.00 -0.38 -32.34
C ALA A 832 -1.50 -0.24 -32.70
N PRO A 833 -2.26 -1.34 -32.74
CA PRO A 833 -3.71 -1.25 -32.90
C PRO A 833 -4.29 -0.52 -31.69
N LYS A 834 -5.07 0.52 -31.92
CA LYS A 834 -5.84 1.17 -30.84
C LYS A 834 -7.05 0.27 -30.54
N PRO A 835 -7.37 -0.01 -29.27
CA PRO A 835 -8.49 -0.88 -28.90
C PRO A 835 -9.84 -0.29 -29.34
N ILE A 836 -10.87 -1.16 -29.32
CA ILE A 836 -12.29 -0.84 -29.55
C ILE A 836 -12.65 0.53 -28.96
N ARG A 837 -13.30 1.37 -29.77
CA ARG A 837 -13.90 2.62 -29.28
C ARG A 837 -15.31 2.75 -29.84
N ILE A 838 -16.29 3.00 -28.98
CA ILE A 838 -17.53 3.66 -29.40
C ILE A 838 -17.24 5.15 -29.32
N ILE A 839 -17.40 5.88 -30.42
CA ILE A 839 -17.00 7.28 -30.52
C ILE A 839 -18.18 8.07 -31.04
N HIS A 840 -18.59 9.10 -30.32
CA HIS A 840 -19.52 10.07 -30.87
C HIS A 840 -18.92 10.70 -32.15
N ALA A 841 -19.64 10.71 -33.29
CA ALA A 841 -19.09 11.33 -34.52
C ALA A 841 -18.78 12.83 -34.33
N SER A 842 -19.41 13.46 -33.34
CA SER A 842 -19.20 14.84 -32.92
C SER A 842 -17.98 15.04 -32.01
N SER A 843 -17.45 14.02 -31.34
CA SER A 843 -16.31 14.14 -30.42
C SER A 843 -14.93 13.93 -31.09
N ASP A 844 -14.87 13.23 -32.22
CA ASP A 844 -13.62 13.07 -32.99
C ASP A 844 -13.89 13.04 -34.50
N GLU A 845 -14.26 14.20 -35.06
CA GLU A 845 -14.53 14.38 -36.49
C GLU A 845 -13.32 14.00 -37.37
N LYS A 846 -12.10 14.15 -36.82
CA LYS A 846 -10.84 13.80 -37.49
C LYS A 846 -10.71 12.29 -37.65
N LEU A 847 -10.98 11.52 -36.60
CA LEU A 847 -10.95 10.06 -36.68
C LEU A 847 -12.09 9.51 -37.55
N PHE A 848 -13.30 10.07 -37.46
CA PHE A 848 -14.40 9.69 -38.34
C PHE A 848 -14.05 9.91 -39.82
N LYS A 849 -13.48 11.07 -40.18
CA LYS A 849 -12.96 11.34 -41.54
C LYS A 849 -11.85 10.36 -41.93
N THR A 850 -10.97 10.02 -40.99
CA THR A 850 -9.89 9.06 -41.21
C THR A 850 -10.42 7.67 -41.52
N TYR A 851 -11.42 7.17 -40.79
CA TYR A 851 -11.99 5.83 -41.04
C TYR A 851 -12.77 5.78 -42.35
N ARG A 852 -13.47 6.86 -42.72
CA ARG A 852 -14.12 6.99 -44.03
C ARG A 852 -13.11 7.00 -45.20
N LEU A 853 -11.88 7.46 -44.99
CA LEU A 853 -10.81 7.40 -45.99
C LEU A 853 -10.20 5.99 -46.15
N TYR A 854 -10.28 5.16 -45.11
CA TYR A 854 -9.78 3.78 -45.12
C TYR A 854 -10.85 2.74 -45.49
N GLU A 855 -12.09 3.15 -45.72
CA GLU A 855 -13.18 2.25 -46.12
C GLU A 855 -12.85 1.56 -47.45
N VAL A 856 -13.03 0.24 -47.51
CA VAL A 856 -12.69 -0.62 -48.66
C VAL A 856 -13.93 -1.10 -49.38
#